data_AF-Q84HF1-F1
#
_entry.id   AF-Q84HF1-F1
#
_cell.length_a   1.000
_cell.length_b   1.000
_cell.length_c   1.000
_cell.angle_alpha   90.00
_cell.angle_beta   90.00
_cell.angle_gamma   90.00
#
_symmetry.space_group_name_H-M   'P 1'
#
loop_
_entity.id
_entity.type
_entity.pdbx_description
1 polymer ?
#
loop_
_entity_poly.entity_id
_entity_poly.type
_entity_poly.pdbx_seq_one_letter_code
_entity_poly.pdbx_strand_id
1 'polypeptide(L)'
;MKDLFKLLKAQAKTEEFDAIKIALASPDMIRSWSFGEVKKPETINYRTFKPERDGLFCARIFGPVKDYECLCGKYKRLKHRGVICEKCGVEVTQTKVRRERMGHIELASQTAHILVLKSLPSRIGFIAGYAFRDIERVLYFESYVVVEGGMTYLERNQILTEEQYLDALEEFGDEFDAKMGAEAIHHLLKNMDLEQECEQLREEIVDVSSETKRKKLTKRIKLLESFVHSGNKPEWMILNVLPVLPPDLRPLVPLDGGRFATSDLNDLYRRVINRNNRLKRLLDLSAPDIIVRNEKRMLQEAVDALLDNGRRGRVITSSNKRPLKSLADMIKGKQGRFRQNLLGKRVDYSGRSVITVGPYLRLHQCGLPKKMALELFKPFIYGKLEICGLATTIKAAKKMVEREEAVVWDVLDEVIREHPVMLNRAPTLHRLGIQAFEPVLVEGKAIQLHPLVCAAYNADFDGDQMAVHIPLTLEAQLEARALMMSTNNILSPANGEPIIVPSQDVVLGLYYMTRDRVNSKGEGMILTGPKEAEKIYHAGIAELHARVKVRITEYEKIDDNELVEKKQIIDTTIGRAILWMIVPKGLPFDLVNQVLGKKSISKMLNTCYRILGLKPTVIFADQIMYTGFAYAARSGSSVGIDDMVIPAHKAEIIDDAENEVAEIQDQFQSGLVTAGERYNKVIDIWAAANERVAKAMMDNLSTEVVLNCHGKEELQVSFNNIFMMSDSGARGSAAQIRQLAGMRGLMAKPDGSIIETPITANFREGLNVLQYFISTHGARKGLADTALKTANSGYLTRRLVDVAQDLVVTEEDCGTLSGIVMTPVIEGGDVKESLRERVLGRVTTENILQPGKTDILVKRNTLLNEQWCDILEEHSVDNIKVRSVVTCDADFGVCAYCYGRDLARGHLVNKGEAIGVIA
;
A
#
# COMPACT_ATOMS: atom_id res chain seq x y z
N MET A 1 54.41 -17.67 -3.96
CA MET A 1 53.15 -17.98 -4.70
C MET A 1 51.94 -18.14 -3.78
N LYS A 2 51.93 -19.00 -2.75
CA LYS A 2 50.78 -19.14 -1.82
C LYS A 2 50.41 -17.86 -1.03
N ASP A 3 51.40 -17.06 -0.62
CA ASP A 3 51.14 -15.79 0.07
C ASP A 3 50.71 -14.66 -0.89
N LEU A 4 51.15 -14.72 -2.15
CA LEU A 4 50.67 -13.83 -3.21
C LEU A 4 49.20 -14.13 -3.55
N PHE A 5 48.83 -15.41 -3.60
CA PHE A 5 47.45 -15.88 -3.75
C PHE A 5 46.56 -15.48 -2.56
N LYS A 6 47.08 -15.47 -1.33
CA LYS A 6 46.37 -14.94 -0.15
C LYS A 6 46.16 -13.43 -0.22
N LEU A 7 47.13 -12.68 -0.73
CA LEU A 7 47.02 -11.23 -0.97
C LEU A 7 46.00 -10.90 -2.06
N LEU A 8 45.98 -11.68 -3.16
CA LEU A 8 44.95 -11.60 -4.20
C LEU A 8 43.56 -12.00 -3.69
N LYS A 9 43.45 -13.03 -2.83
CA LYS A 9 42.16 -13.41 -2.20
C LYS A 9 41.68 -12.41 -1.16
N ALA A 10 42.58 -11.74 -0.44
CA ALA A 10 42.23 -10.67 0.49
C ALA A 10 41.71 -9.41 -0.24
N GLN A 11 41.97 -9.31 -1.56
CA GLN A 11 41.41 -8.33 -2.48
C GLN A 11 40.12 -8.80 -3.18
N ALA A 12 39.50 -9.91 -2.76
CA ALA A 12 38.10 -10.16 -3.09
C ALA A 12 37.24 -9.12 -2.35
N LYS A 13 37.23 -7.90 -2.90
CA LYS A 13 36.20 -6.90 -2.66
C LYS A 13 34.87 -7.60 -2.85
N THR A 14 33.88 -7.19 -2.07
CA THR A 14 32.50 -7.59 -2.26
C THR A 14 32.10 -7.13 -3.67
N GLU A 15 32.24 -8.01 -4.66
CA GLU A 15 31.76 -7.76 -6.02
C GLU A 15 30.24 -7.64 -5.94
N GLU A 16 29.71 -6.67 -6.68
CA GLU A 16 28.28 -6.52 -6.86
C GLU A 16 27.76 -7.79 -7.55
N PHE A 17 26.68 -8.38 -7.04
CA PHE A 17 26.14 -9.63 -7.56
C PHE A 17 24.86 -9.35 -8.35
N ASP A 18 24.73 -9.94 -9.53
CA ASP A 18 23.55 -9.77 -10.38
C ASP A 18 22.48 -10.86 -10.13
N ALA A 19 22.87 -11.99 -9.54
CA ALA A 19 22.01 -13.14 -9.35
C ALA A 19 22.16 -13.79 -7.97
N ILE A 20 21.07 -14.36 -7.47
CA ILE A 20 21.03 -15.14 -6.22
C ILE A 20 20.64 -16.58 -6.55
N LYS A 21 21.42 -17.53 -6.04
CA LYS A 21 21.13 -18.98 -6.15
C LYS A 21 20.78 -19.57 -4.79
N ILE A 22 19.81 -20.47 -4.76
CA ILE A 22 19.45 -21.29 -3.60
C ILE A 22 19.66 -22.78 -3.93
N ALA A 23 20.23 -23.54 -3.01
CA ALA A 23 20.50 -24.97 -3.15
C ALA A 23 20.45 -25.67 -1.78
N LEU A 24 20.44 -27.02 -1.78
CA LEU A 24 20.63 -27.78 -0.55
C LEU A 24 22.10 -27.68 -0.11
N ALA A 25 22.31 -27.55 1.20
CA ALA A 25 23.65 -27.47 1.76
C ALA A 25 24.16 -28.87 2.10
N SER A 26 25.30 -29.27 1.51
CA SER A 26 25.95 -30.51 1.88
C SER A 26 26.54 -30.42 3.30
N PRO A 27 26.72 -31.55 4.01
CA PRO A 27 27.38 -31.57 5.31
C PRO A 27 28.77 -30.89 5.30
N ASP A 28 29.54 -31.11 4.24
CA ASP A 28 30.87 -30.50 4.07
C ASP A 28 30.79 -29.00 3.81
N MET A 29 29.77 -28.55 3.08
CA MET A 29 29.50 -27.13 2.88
C MET A 29 29.15 -26.44 4.20
N ILE A 30 28.33 -27.07 5.04
CA ILE A 30 27.99 -26.55 6.37
C ILE A 30 29.24 -26.43 7.25
N ARG A 31 30.16 -27.42 7.19
CA ARG A 31 31.45 -27.35 7.88
C ARG A 31 32.33 -26.22 7.34
N SER A 32 32.31 -25.97 6.03
CA SER A 32 33.08 -24.89 5.40
C SER A 32 32.66 -23.48 5.86
N TRP A 33 31.38 -23.29 6.19
CA TRP A 33 30.87 -22.03 6.75
C TRP A 33 31.24 -21.85 8.22
N SER A 34 31.56 -22.95 8.91
CA SER A 34 31.75 -22.94 10.34
C SER A 34 33.15 -22.55 10.76
N PHE A 35 33.22 -21.68 11.76
CA PHE A 35 34.47 -21.30 12.42
C PHE A 35 34.79 -22.17 13.66
N GLY A 36 33.91 -23.13 13.97
CA GLY A 36 34.11 -24.07 15.08
C GLY A 36 32.84 -24.79 15.52
N GLU A 37 33.04 -25.96 16.12
CA GLU A 37 31.96 -26.80 16.65
C GLU A 37 31.50 -26.31 18.04
N VAL A 38 30.18 -26.18 18.23
CA VAL A 38 29.57 -25.88 19.52
C VAL A 38 29.29 -27.19 20.25
N LYS A 39 30.02 -27.43 21.34
CA LYS A 39 29.94 -28.68 22.11
C LYS A 39 29.08 -28.56 23.36
N LYS A 40 29.03 -27.38 23.98
CA LYS A 40 28.35 -27.17 25.25
C LYS A 40 27.07 -26.33 25.08
N PRO A 41 26.02 -26.61 25.88
CA PRO A 41 24.80 -25.81 25.90
C PRO A 41 24.96 -24.48 26.66
N GLU A 42 26.11 -24.28 27.31
CA GLU A 42 26.40 -23.11 28.13
C GLU A 42 26.43 -21.83 27.27
N THR A 43 25.99 -20.71 27.84
CA THR A 43 25.93 -19.42 27.16
C THR A 43 27.01 -18.48 27.67
N ILE A 44 26.79 -17.93 28.85
CA ILE A 44 27.71 -17.03 29.55
C ILE A 44 27.91 -17.49 30.99
N ASN A 45 29.04 -17.10 31.56
CA ASN A 45 29.32 -17.34 32.96
C ASN A 45 28.41 -16.47 33.85
N TYR A 46 27.73 -17.08 34.82
CA TYR A 46 26.76 -16.37 35.67
C TYR A 46 27.37 -15.28 36.57
N ARG A 47 28.67 -15.34 36.90
CA ARG A 47 29.34 -14.32 37.74
C ARG A 47 30.01 -13.23 36.89
N THR A 48 30.74 -13.64 35.85
CA THR A 48 31.59 -12.73 35.08
C THR A 48 30.93 -12.20 33.82
N PHE A 49 29.79 -12.78 33.42
CA PHE A 49 29.08 -12.54 32.16
C PHE A 49 29.94 -12.72 30.91
N LYS A 50 31.11 -13.36 31.04
CA LYS A 50 31.98 -13.70 29.92
C LYS A 50 31.41 -14.93 29.19
N PRO A 51 31.54 -15.00 27.85
CA PRO A 51 31.13 -16.18 27.11
C PRO A 51 31.90 -17.42 27.53
N GLU A 52 31.18 -18.54 27.66
CA GLU A 52 31.77 -19.82 28.01
C GLU A 52 32.50 -20.47 26.81
N ARG A 53 33.52 -21.26 27.13
CA ARG A 53 34.32 -21.95 26.12
C ARG A 53 33.49 -23.07 25.49
N ASP A 54 33.48 -23.11 24.16
CA ASP A 54 32.74 -24.07 23.33
C ASP A 54 31.23 -24.08 23.54
N GLY A 55 30.72 -23.03 24.19
CA GLY A 55 29.30 -22.73 24.33
C GLY A 55 28.72 -21.93 23.17
N LEU A 56 27.44 -21.62 23.26
CA LEU A 56 26.67 -20.93 22.22
C LEU A 56 27.13 -19.49 21.95
N PHE A 57 27.89 -18.86 22.85
CA PHE A 57 28.40 -17.49 22.69
C PHE A 57 29.93 -17.43 22.60
N CYS A 58 30.60 -18.59 22.49
CA CYS A 58 32.05 -18.75 22.56
C CYS A 58 32.81 -17.74 21.70
N ALA A 59 33.73 -17.00 22.31
CA ALA A 59 34.53 -16.00 21.62
C ALA A 59 35.56 -16.59 20.65
N ARG A 60 35.97 -17.86 20.86
CA ARG A 60 36.88 -18.58 19.95
C ARG A 60 36.21 -18.87 18.61
N ILE A 61 34.93 -19.27 18.63
CA ILE A 61 34.17 -19.65 17.44
C ILE A 61 33.67 -18.39 16.72
N PHE A 62 32.98 -17.52 17.45
CA PHE A 62 32.25 -16.41 16.83
C PHE A 62 33.06 -15.11 16.75
N GLY A 63 34.14 -14.96 17.51
CA GLY A 63 34.97 -13.75 17.54
C GLY A 63 34.93 -12.97 18.85
N PRO A 64 35.69 -11.87 18.97
CA PRO A 64 35.89 -11.14 20.21
C PRO A 64 34.66 -10.30 20.62
N VAL A 65 34.46 -10.13 21.94
CA VAL A 65 33.33 -9.33 22.49
C VAL A 65 33.58 -7.82 22.37
N LYS A 66 34.85 -7.41 22.39
CA LYS A 66 35.29 -6.01 22.28
C LYS A 66 36.20 -5.85 21.07
N ASP A 67 36.12 -4.70 20.42
CA ASP A 67 36.90 -4.41 19.22
C ASP A 67 38.40 -4.45 19.53
N TYR A 68 39.13 -5.23 18.73
CA TYR A 68 40.59 -5.38 18.84
C TYR A 68 41.08 -5.77 20.24
N GLU A 69 40.29 -6.56 20.97
CA GLU A 69 40.65 -7.10 22.29
C GLU A 69 40.28 -8.59 22.41
N CYS A 70 41.24 -9.42 22.85
CA CYS A 70 40.98 -10.83 23.13
C CYS A 70 40.22 -11.02 24.47
N LEU A 71 39.52 -12.14 24.63
CA LEU A 71 38.65 -12.39 25.81
C LEU A 71 39.37 -12.33 27.17
N CYS A 72 40.64 -12.78 27.23
CA CYS A 72 41.43 -12.74 28.46
C CYS A 72 42.11 -11.38 28.72
N GLY A 73 42.12 -10.47 27.73
CA GLY A 73 42.76 -9.16 27.83
C GLY A 73 44.30 -9.16 27.70
N LYS A 74 44.95 -10.28 27.35
CA LYS A 74 46.41 -10.35 27.09
C LYS A 74 46.80 -9.43 25.91
N TYR A 75 46.11 -9.58 24.80
CA TYR A 75 46.27 -8.74 23.60
C TYR A 75 45.16 -7.70 23.53
N LYS A 76 45.57 -6.43 23.54
CA LYS A 76 44.73 -5.25 23.41
C LYS A 76 45.36 -4.28 22.39
N ARG A 77 44.54 -3.41 21.80
CA ARG A 77 44.91 -2.36 20.82
C ARG A 77 45.08 -2.91 19.39
N LEU A 78 44.95 -2.00 18.41
CA LEU A 78 44.99 -2.33 16.98
C LEU A 78 46.28 -3.01 16.50
N LYS A 79 47.41 -2.80 17.19
CA LYS A 79 48.71 -3.39 16.79
C LYS A 79 48.71 -4.92 16.71
N HIS A 80 47.80 -5.60 17.42
CA HIS A 80 47.70 -7.06 17.44
C HIS A 80 46.59 -7.58 16.53
N ARG A 81 46.11 -6.79 15.56
CA ARG A 81 45.07 -7.20 14.61
C ARG A 81 45.48 -8.50 13.90
N GLY A 82 44.57 -9.47 13.89
CA GLY A 82 44.79 -10.78 13.25
C GLY A 82 45.61 -11.78 14.08
N VAL A 83 46.14 -11.38 15.25
CA VAL A 83 46.84 -12.31 16.15
C VAL A 83 45.82 -13.16 16.91
N ILE A 84 46.02 -14.48 16.93
CA ILE A 84 45.23 -15.41 17.73
C ILE A 84 45.86 -15.55 19.11
N CYS A 85 45.07 -15.29 20.16
CA CYS A 85 45.58 -15.34 21.52
C CYS A 85 45.87 -16.78 21.98
N GLU A 86 47.10 -17.08 22.40
CA GLU A 86 47.49 -18.40 22.93
C GLU A 86 46.66 -18.86 24.15
N LYS A 87 46.26 -17.91 25.02
CA LYS A 87 45.54 -18.26 26.26
C LYS A 87 44.07 -18.63 26.04
N CYS A 88 43.37 -17.87 25.20
CA CYS A 88 41.92 -18.03 25.00
C CYS A 88 41.51 -18.48 23.60
N GLY A 89 42.45 -18.57 22.65
CA GLY A 89 42.21 -18.94 21.26
C GLY A 89 41.38 -17.92 20.47
N VAL A 90 41.21 -16.70 20.99
CA VAL A 90 40.40 -15.66 20.36
C VAL A 90 41.27 -14.81 19.45
N GLU A 91 40.83 -14.67 18.21
CA GLU A 91 41.42 -13.77 17.22
C GLU A 91 41.10 -12.30 17.54
N VAL A 92 42.11 -11.43 17.46
CA VAL A 92 41.95 -9.99 17.70
C VAL A 92 41.45 -9.29 16.42
N THR A 93 40.14 -9.13 16.32
CA THR A 93 39.43 -8.49 15.20
C THR A 93 38.32 -7.57 15.72
N GLN A 94 37.52 -6.99 14.82
CA GLN A 94 36.33 -6.22 15.19
C GLN A 94 35.23 -7.15 15.70
N THR A 95 34.41 -6.68 16.64
CA THR A 95 33.26 -7.42 17.17
C THR A 95 32.21 -7.71 16.09
N LYS A 96 32.16 -6.91 15.01
CA LYS A 96 31.23 -7.09 13.87
C LYS A 96 31.22 -8.53 13.31
N VAL A 97 32.37 -9.21 13.32
CA VAL A 97 32.48 -10.59 12.83
C VAL A 97 31.59 -11.58 13.60
N ARG A 98 31.21 -11.27 14.85
CA ARG A 98 30.27 -12.09 15.66
C ARG A 98 28.86 -12.14 15.10
N ARG A 99 28.52 -11.24 14.18
CA ARG A 99 27.25 -11.25 13.43
C ARG A 99 27.33 -12.07 12.15
N GLU A 100 28.55 -12.33 11.65
CA GLU A 100 28.80 -12.97 10.35
C GLU A 100 29.24 -14.44 10.51
N ARG A 101 30.08 -14.76 11.50
CA ARG A 101 30.65 -16.11 11.70
C ARG A 101 29.59 -17.11 12.18
N MET A 102 29.48 -18.24 11.47
CA MET A 102 28.60 -19.34 11.87
C MET A 102 29.34 -20.42 12.68
N GLY A 103 28.59 -21.15 13.50
CA GLY A 103 29.06 -22.37 14.17
C GLY A 103 28.40 -23.61 13.53
N HIS A 104 28.77 -24.80 13.98
CA HIS A 104 28.03 -26.02 13.67
C HIS A 104 27.93 -26.94 14.89
N ILE A 105 27.01 -27.90 14.82
CA ILE A 105 26.84 -29.00 15.76
C ILE A 105 26.91 -30.30 14.96
N GLU A 106 27.81 -31.19 15.35
CA GLU A 106 27.89 -32.54 14.78
C GLU A 106 26.85 -33.44 15.46
N LEU A 107 25.85 -33.90 14.71
CA LEU A 107 24.78 -34.71 15.24
C LEU A 107 25.25 -36.16 15.43
N ALA A 108 24.88 -36.77 16.54
CA ALA A 108 25.25 -38.15 16.89
C ALA A 108 24.46 -39.19 16.09
N SER A 109 23.25 -38.83 15.69
CA SER A 109 22.39 -39.59 14.79
C SER A 109 21.93 -38.64 13.70
N GLN A 110 21.77 -39.18 12.50
CA GLN A 110 21.22 -38.45 11.37
C GLN A 110 19.79 -37.99 11.71
N THR A 111 19.39 -36.81 11.25
CA THR A 111 18.05 -36.25 11.51
C THR A 111 17.42 -35.74 10.22
N ALA A 112 16.15 -36.04 9.98
CA ALA A 112 15.49 -35.57 8.77
C ALA A 112 15.19 -34.07 8.84
N HIS A 113 15.30 -33.38 7.71
CA HIS A 113 14.93 -31.97 7.64
C HIS A 113 13.41 -31.78 7.59
N ILE A 114 12.81 -31.20 8.64
CA ILE A 114 11.34 -31.05 8.77
C ILE A 114 10.65 -30.37 7.58
N LEU A 115 11.25 -29.32 7.01
CA LEU A 115 10.63 -28.58 5.91
C LEU A 115 10.41 -29.44 4.66
N VAL A 116 11.32 -30.39 4.42
CA VAL A 116 11.33 -31.27 3.24
C VAL A 116 10.46 -32.51 3.49
N LEU A 117 10.46 -32.99 4.73
CA LEU A 117 9.62 -34.10 5.18
C LEU A 117 8.13 -33.72 5.21
N LYS A 118 7.77 -32.62 5.89
CA LYS A 118 6.39 -32.19 6.13
C LYS A 118 5.88 -31.10 5.17
N SER A 119 6.62 -30.74 4.11
CA SER A 119 5.99 -29.94 3.05
C SER A 119 4.87 -30.75 2.41
N LEU A 120 3.83 -30.09 1.92
CA LEU A 120 2.82 -30.73 1.07
C LEU A 120 3.07 -30.26 -0.37
N PRO A 121 3.46 -31.14 -1.30
CA PRO A 121 3.80 -32.56 -1.12
C PRO A 121 5.15 -32.80 -0.40
N SER A 122 5.30 -33.96 0.24
CA SER A 122 6.55 -34.37 0.91
C SER A 122 7.58 -34.73 -0.15
N ARG A 123 8.76 -34.10 -0.14
CA ARG A 123 9.76 -34.36 -1.20
C ARG A 123 10.44 -35.71 -1.01
N ILE A 124 10.76 -36.07 0.24
CA ILE A 124 11.36 -37.37 0.59
C ILE A 124 10.41 -38.51 0.19
N GLY A 125 9.13 -38.42 0.54
CA GLY A 125 8.16 -39.47 0.18
C GLY A 125 7.90 -39.58 -1.29
N PHE A 126 7.87 -38.45 -1.99
CA PHE A 126 7.62 -38.48 -3.41
C PHE A 126 8.80 -39.00 -4.23
N ILE A 127 10.04 -38.81 -3.76
CA ILE A 127 11.26 -39.37 -4.36
C ILE A 127 11.35 -40.86 -4.07
N ALA A 128 11.21 -41.25 -2.80
CA ALA A 128 11.32 -42.64 -2.36
C ALA A 128 10.10 -43.52 -2.70
N GLY A 129 9.04 -42.96 -3.30
CA GLY A 129 7.83 -43.72 -3.67
C GLY A 129 6.91 -44.08 -2.50
N TYR A 130 7.14 -43.54 -1.30
CA TYR A 130 6.35 -43.84 -0.11
C TYR A 130 5.18 -42.88 0.13
N ALA A 131 4.15 -43.39 0.78
CA ALA A 131 3.19 -42.53 1.44
C ALA A 131 3.87 -41.80 2.62
N PHE A 132 3.41 -40.58 2.90
CA PHE A 132 3.96 -39.75 3.97
C PHE A 132 3.94 -40.44 5.35
N ARG A 133 2.85 -41.18 5.66
CA ARG A 133 2.70 -41.89 6.94
C ARG A 133 3.74 -42.99 7.11
N ASP A 134 4.06 -43.67 6.03
CA ASP A 134 5.01 -44.80 6.05
C ASP A 134 6.43 -44.32 6.37
N ILE A 135 6.83 -43.17 5.84
CA ILE A 135 8.10 -42.54 6.21
C ILE A 135 8.11 -42.10 7.66
N GLU A 136 7.00 -41.51 8.17
CA GLU A 136 6.92 -41.17 9.59
C GLU A 136 7.06 -42.41 10.47
N ARG A 137 6.43 -43.53 10.12
CA ARG A 137 6.56 -44.81 10.85
C ARG A 137 8.02 -45.28 10.92
N VAL A 138 8.73 -45.27 9.80
CA VAL A 138 10.16 -45.64 9.75
C VAL A 138 10.99 -44.66 10.59
N LEU A 139 10.75 -43.36 10.45
CA LEU A 139 11.53 -42.30 11.09
C LEU A 139 11.35 -42.23 12.61
N TYR A 140 10.15 -42.55 13.10
CA TYR A 140 9.83 -42.62 14.54
C TYR A 140 10.07 -44.01 15.16
N PHE A 141 10.79 -44.90 14.46
CA PHE A 141 11.18 -46.24 14.93
C PHE A 141 9.99 -47.18 15.21
N GLU A 142 8.89 -47.05 14.46
CA GLU A 142 7.73 -47.96 14.56
C GLU A 142 7.83 -49.16 13.62
N SER A 143 8.58 -49.06 12.52
CA SER A 143 8.70 -50.11 11.51
C SER A 143 10.08 -50.07 10.86
N TYR A 144 10.53 -51.22 10.36
CA TYR A 144 11.77 -51.36 9.59
C TYR A 144 11.49 -51.18 8.10
N VAL A 145 12.51 -50.80 7.36
CA VAL A 145 12.47 -50.75 5.89
C VAL A 145 13.64 -51.53 5.32
N VAL A 146 13.35 -52.39 4.34
CA VAL A 146 14.34 -53.18 3.62
C VAL A 146 15.12 -52.26 2.69
N VAL A 147 16.42 -52.13 2.97
CA VAL A 147 17.33 -51.26 2.23
C VAL A 147 17.95 -52.04 1.07
N GLU A 148 18.34 -53.29 1.34
CA GLU A 148 18.82 -54.25 0.34
C GLU A 148 18.16 -55.61 0.62
N GLY A 149 17.40 -56.13 -0.34
CA GLY A 149 16.66 -57.40 -0.20
C GLY A 149 17.51 -58.65 -0.47
N GLY A 150 18.72 -58.51 -1.00
CA GLY A 150 19.61 -59.64 -1.30
C GLY A 150 18.94 -60.71 -2.18
N MET A 151 19.22 -61.98 -1.88
CA MET A 151 18.62 -63.16 -2.55
C MET A 151 17.40 -63.70 -1.77
N THR A 152 16.63 -62.83 -1.12
CA THR A 152 15.44 -63.21 -0.35
C THR A 152 14.14 -62.87 -1.10
N TYR A 153 12.98 -63.21 -0.53
CA TYR A 153 11.69 -62.78 -1.09
C TYR A 153 11.37 -61.30 -0.86
N LEU A 154 12.17 -60.59 -0.05
CA LEU A 154 11.89 -59.23 0.39
C LEU A 154 12.22 -58.22 -0.71
N GLU A 155 11.26 -57.37 -1.03
CA GLU A 155 11.47 -56.30 -2.01
C GLU A 155 12.21 -55.12 -1.38
N ARG A 156 13.10 -54.49 -2.17
CA ARG A 156 13.67 -53.20 -1.81
C ARG A 156 12.53 -52.20 -1.63
N ASN A 157 12.59 -51.40 -0.57
CA ASN A 157 11.53 -50.49 -0.15
C ASN A 157 10.31 -51.16 0.54
N GLN A 158 10.35 -52.45 0.85
CA GLN A 158 9.31 -53.08 1.66
C GLN A 158 9.42 -52.65 3.13
N ILE A 159 8.29 -52.37 3.78
CA ILE A 159 8.22 -52.02 5.20
C ILE A 159 7.82 -53.27 5.99
N LEU A 160 8.57 -53.55 7.04
CA LEU A 160 8.36 -54.69 7.94
C LEU A 160 7.97 -54.18 9.33
N THR A 161 7.00 -54.86 9.96
CA THR A 161 6.76 -54.71 11.39
C THR A 161 7.92 -55.32 12.20
N GLU A 162 7.98 -55.05 13.50
CA GLU A 162 9.03 -55.63 14.36
C GLU A 162 8.95 -57.17 14.41
N GLU A 163 7.74 -57.73 14.44
CA GLU A 163 7.51 -59.19 14.36
C GLU A 163 7.98 -59.75 13.01
N GLN A 164 7.53 -59.15 11.89
CA GLN A 164 7.93 -59.59 10.55
C GLN A 164 9.43 -59.48 10.30
N TYR A 165 10.08 -58.47 10.89
CA TYR A 165 11.53 -58.31 10.81
C TYR A 165 12.25 -59.43 11.56
N LEU A 166 11.78 -59.79 12.76
CA LEU A 166 12.34 -60.90 13.53
C LEU A 166 12.14 -62.23 12.80
N ASP A 167 10.94 -62.50 12.29
CA ASP A 167 10.63 -63.71 11.52
C ASP A 167 11.54 -63.82 10.28
N ALA A 168 11.69 -62.72 9.52
CA ALA A 168 12.58 -62.68 8.36
C ALA A 168 14.05 -62.88 8.74
N LEU A 169 14.49 -62.37 9.89
CA LEU A 169 15.86 -62.51 10.37
C LEU A 169 16.14 -63.95 10.84
N GLU A 170 15.14 -64.64 11.40
CA GLU A 170 15.22 -66.07 11.71
C GLU A 170 15.30 -66.93 10.43
N GLU A 171 14.60 -66.55 9.37
CA GLU A 171 14.55 -67.31 8.11
C GLU A 171 15.79 -67.10 7.23
N PHE A 172 16.24 -65.85 7.04
CA PHE A 172 17.31 -65.49 6.08
C PHE A 172 18.64 -65.08 6.72
N GLY A 173 18.69 -64.92 8.04
CA GLY A 173 19.90 -64.46 8.74
C GLY A 173 20.41 -63.12 8.20
N ASP A 174 21.65 -63.13 7.71
CA ASP A 174 22.37 -61.93 7.23
C ASP A 174 22.20 -61.63 5.72
N GLU A 175 21.34 -62.37 5.00
CA GLU A 175 21.20 -62.23 3.54
C GLU A 175 20.46 -60.96 3.09
N PHE A 176 19.78 -60.25 3.99
CA PHE A 176 19.10 -58.98 3.73
C PHE A 176 19.43 -57.93 4.79
N ASP A 177 19.32 -56.64 4.43
CA ASP A 177 19.56 -55.52 5.35
C ASP A 177 18.30 -54.66 5.48
N ALA A 178 17.72 -54.64 6.67
CA ALA A 178 16.61 -53.76 7.00
C ALA A 178 16.95 -52.84 8.18
N LYS A 179 16.67 -51.55 8.01
CA LYS A 179 17.02 -50.50 8.98
C LYS A 179 15.78 -49.71 9.37
N MET A 180 15.87 -48.96 10.47
CA MET A 180 14.83 -48.01 10.89
C MET A 180 15.42 -46.64 11.24
N GLY A 181 14.56 -45.64 11.37
CA GLY A 181 14.94 -44.27 11.69
C GLY A 181 15.43 -43.47 10.48
N ALA A 182 15.98 -42.29 10.77
CA ALA A 182 16.52 -41.39 9.75
C ALA A 182 17.73 -41.99 8.99
N GLU A 183 18.46 -42.91 9.62
CA GLU A 183 19.60 -43.62 9.01
C GLU A 183 19.15 -44.52 7.86
N ALA A 184 18.02 -45.20 8.02
CA ALA A 184 17.44 -46.03 6.97
C ALA A 184 17.06 -45.18 5.74
N ILE A 185 16.39 -44.04 5.97
CA ILE A 185 15.99 -43.12 4.89
C ILE A 185 17.21 -42.52 4.20
N HIS A 186 18.24 -42.13 4.95
CA HIS A 186 19.48 -41.64 4.37
C HIS A 186 20.14 -42.71 3.48
N HIS A 187 20.18 -43.97 3.92
CA HIS A 187 20.77 -45.06 3.13
C HIS A 187 19.97 -45.34 1.85
N LEU A 188 18.64 -45.35 1.94
CA LEU A 188 17.75 -45.50 0.77
C LEU A 188 18.00 -44.40 -0.26
N LEU A 189 18.07 -43.15 0.20
CA LEU A 189 18.32 -41.99 -0.67
C LEU A 189 19.72 -41.98 -1.27
N LYS A 190 20.72 -42.47 -0.54
CA LYS A 190 22.12 -42.53 -1.01
C LYS A 190 22.33 -43.61 -2.07
N ASN A 191 21.64 -44.75 -1.94
CA ASN A 191 21.73 -45.87 -2.88
C ASN A 191 20.79 -45.72 -4.09
N MET A 192 20.10 -44.59 -4.22
CA MET A 192 19.17 -44.33 -5.32
C MET A 192 19.94 -43.76 -6.51
N ASP A 193 19.86 -44.42 -7.66
CA ASP A 193 20.36 -43.88 -8.92
C ASP A 193 19.24 -43.10 -9.62
N LEU A 194 19.37 -41.78 -9.62
CA LEU A 194 18.36 -40.88 -10.16
C LEU A 194 18.21 -41.00 -11.68
N GLU A 195 19.28 -41.32 -12.40
CA GLU A 195 19.27 -41.41 -13.86
C GLU A 195 18.51 -42.67 -14.30
N GLN A 196 18.83 -43.81 -13.67
CA GLN A 196 18.13 -45.08 -13.90
C GLN A 196 16.64 -45.01 -13.52
N GLU A 197 16.29 -44.41 -12.38
CA GLU A 197 14.88 -44.24 -12.01
C GLU A 197 14.13 -43.35 -13.02
N CYS A 198 14.78 -42.33 -13.59
CA CYS A 198 14.15 -41.50 -14.61
C CYS A 198 13.85 -42.30 -15.88
N GLU A 199 14.76 -43.17 -16.32
CA GLU A 199 14.55 -44.03 -17.49
C GLU A 199 13.39 -45.02 -17.27
N GLN A 200 13.39 -45.71 -16.13
CA GLN A 200 12.31 -46.65 -15.76
C GLN A 200 10.94 -45.95 -15.70
N LEU A 201 10.87 -44.76 -15.09
CA LEU A 201 9.62 -44.01 -15.01
C LEU A 201 9.15 -43.50 -16.38
N ARG A 202 10.04 -43.26 -17.34
CA ARG A 202 9.64 -42.89 -18.72
C ARG A 202 8.96 -44.06 -19.41
N GLU A 203 9.50 -45.27 -19.26
CA GLU A 203 8.90 -46.50 -19.79
C GLU A 203 7.53 -46.76 -19.16
N GLU A 204 7.43 -46.69 -17.82
CA GLU A 204 6.15 -46.86 -17.12
C GLU A 204 5.08 -45.84 -17.57
N ILE A 205 5.47 -44.60 -17.88
CA ILE A 205 4.53 -43.57 -18.34
C ILE A 205 3.94 -43.90 -19.72
N VAL A 206 4.69 -44.60 -20.57
CA VAL A 206 4.23 -45.04 -21.90
C VAL A 206 3.22 -46.19 -21.76
N ASP A 207 3.50 -47.14 -20.87
CA ASP A 207 2.68 -48.34 -20.70
C ASP A 207 1.38 -48.10 -19.91
N VAL A 208 1.36 -47.09 -19.04
CA VAL A 208 0.23 -46.83 -18.15
C VAL A 208 -0.92 -46.11 -18.87
N SER A 209 -2.03 -46.82 -19.05
CA SER A 209 -3.29 -46.27 -19.61
C SER A 209 -4.12 -45.42 -18.62
N SER A 210 -3.88 -45.57 -17.31
CA SER A 210 -4.62 -44.85 -16.26
C SER A 210 -4.18 -43.39 -16.11
N GLU A 211 -5.10 -42.43 -16.30
CA GLU A 211 -4.82 -41.00 -16.21
C GLU A 211 -4.31 -40.57 -14.81
N THR A 212 -4.84 -41.16 -13.74
CA THR A 212 -4.46 -40.81 -12.36
C THR A 212 -3.05 -41.30 -12.02
N LYS A 213 -2.69 -42.51 -12.42
CA LYS A 213 -1.33 -43.05 -12.27
C LYS A 213 -0.33 -42.26 -13.13
N ARG A 214 -0.69 -41.98 -14.38
CA ARG A 214 0.14 -41.17 -15.30
C ARG A 214 0.43 -39.77 -14.75
N LYS A 215 -0.57 -39.07 -14.20
CA LYS A 215 -0.38 -37.76 -13.54
C LYS A 215 0.56 -37.83 -12.33
N LYS A 216 0.53 -38.92 -11.54
CA LYS A 216 1.46 -39.11 -10.40
C LYS A 216 2.88 -39.36 -10.87
N LEU A 217 3.07 -40.28 -11.83
CA LEU A 217 4.38 -40.59 -12.40
C LEU A 217 5.00 -39.37 -13.08
N THR A 218 4.22 -38.61 -13.86
CA THR A 218 4.67 -37.36 -14.51
C THR A 218 5.17 -36.32 -13.51
N LYS A 219 4.53 -36.22 -12.34
CA LYS A 219 5.01 -35.34 -11.28
C LYS A 219 6.32 -35.87 -10.67
N ARG A 220 6.46 -37.19 -10.49
CA ARG A 220 7.66 -37.84 -9.89
C ARG A 220 8.87 -37.67 -10.78
N ILE A 221 8.76 -38.02 -12.06
CA ILE A 221 9.84 -37.82 -13.03
C ILE A 221 10.27 -36.36 -13.11
N LYS A 222 9.33 -35.41 -13.14
CA LYS A 222 9.66 -33.97 -13.13
C LYS A 222 10.50 -33.56 -11.90
N LEU A 223 10.23 -34.16 -10.74
CA LEU A 223 11.01 -33.90 -9.53
C LEU A 223 12.41 -34.51 -9.62
N LEU A 224 12.53 -35.75 -10.08
CA LEU A 224 13.81 -36.44 -10.23
C LEU A 224 14.71 -35.74 -11.26
N GLU A 225 14.17 -35.38 -12.42
CA GLU A 225 14.87 -34.58 -13.42
C GLU A 225 15.35 -33.25 -12.84
N SER A 226 14.50 -32.57 -12.05
CA SER A 226 14.90 -31.32 -11.38
C SER A 226 16.06 -31.54 -10.40
N PHE A 227 16.12 -32.69 -9.72
CA PHE A 227 17.24 -33.04 -8.83
C PHE A 227 18.52 -33.26 -9.62
N VAL A 228 18.48 -34.04 -10.70
CA VAL A 228 19.62 -34.28 -11.60
C VAL A 228 20.18 -32.96 -12.13
N HIS A 229 19.32 -32.10 -12.71
CA HIS A 229 19.75 -30.80 -13.24
C HIS A 229 20.30 -29.86 -12.15
N SER A 230 19.79 -29.96 -10.93
CA SER A 230 20.25 -29.10 -9.83
C SER A 230 21.64 -29.47 -9.29
N GLY A 231 22.10 -30.71 -9.54
CA GLY A 231 23.32 -31.27 -8.95
C GLY A 231 23.23 -31.53 -7.45
N ASN A 232 22.04 -31.40 -6.84
CA ASN A 232 21.83 -31.74 -5.44
C ASN A 232 21.75 -33.26 -5.27
N LYS A 233 22.34 -33.76 -4.19
CA LYS A 233 22.20 -35.17 -3.85
C LYS A 233 21.00 -35.41 -2.93
N PRO A 234 20.20 -36.47 -3.12
CA PRO A 234 18.99 -36.72 -2.33
C PRO A 234 19.26 -36.86 -0.83
N GLU A 235 20.39 -37.46 -0.44
CA GLU A 235 20.75 -37.71 0.95
C GLU A 235 20.98 -36.42 1.77
N TRP A 236 21.22 -35.27 1.12
CA TRP A 236 21.37 -33.98 1.80
C TRP A 236 20.08 -33.48 2.47
N MET A 237 18.93 -34.10 2.17
CA MET A 237 17.68 -33.84 2.88
C MET A 237 17.70 -34.38 4.33
N ILE A 238 18.65 -35.26 4.64
CA ILE A 238 18.92 -35.74 6.00
C ILE A 238 20.17 -35.04 6.54
N LEU A 239 20.02 -34.38 7.68
CA LEU A 239 21.05 -33.59 8.33
C LEU A 239 21.97 -34.47 9.16
N ASN A 240 23.26 -34.46 8.78
CA ASN A 240 24.36 -34.97 9.61
C ASN A 240 24.97 -33.85 10.47
N VAL A 241 24.97 -32.63 9.94
CA VAL A 241 25.57 -31.44 10.57
C VAL A 241 24.53 -30.34 10.61
N LEU A 242 24.38 -29.68 11.76
CA LEU A 242 23.43 -28.58 11.94
C LEU A 242 24.19 -27.25 12.12
N PRO A 243 23.99 -26.24 11.26
CA PRO A 243 24.61 -24.94 11.44
C PRO A 243 24.00 -24.17 12.62
N VAL A 244 24.83 -23.42 13.32
CA VAL A 244 24.43 -22.56 14.44
C VAL A 244 24.50 -21.11 14.02
N LEU A 245 23.38 -20.40 14.20
CA LEU A 245 23.25 -18.98 13.89
C LEU A 245 24.24 -18.13 14.72
N PRO A 246 24.85 -17.08 14.15
CA PRO A 246 25.72 -16.16 14.88
C PRO A 246 25.05 -15.56 16.13
N PRO A 247 25.79 -15.37 17.23
CA PRO A 247 25.23 -14.95 18.53
C PRO A 247 24.55 -13.58 18.50
N ASP A 248 25.03 -12.63 17.70
CA ASP A 248 24.45 -11.28 17.64
C ASP A 248 23.07 -11.26 16.96
N LEU A 249 22.72 -12.30 16.18
CA LEU A 249 21.38 -12.50 15.63
C LEU A 249 20.42 -13.16 16.63
N ARG A 250 20.95 -13.71 17.73
CA ARG A 250 20.22 -14.33 18.85
C ARG A 250 20.76 -13.82 20.20
N PRO A 251 20.75 -12.50 20.43
CA PRO A 251 21.53 -11.90 21.50
C PRO A 251 21.00 -12.28 22.88
N LEU A 252 21.89 -12.16 23.86
CA LEU A 252 21.60 -12.21 25.28
C LEU A 252 22.06 -10.86 25.86
N VAL A 253 21.11 -9.95 26.04
CA VAL A 253 21.40 -8.55 26.40
C VAL A 253 21.00 -8.33 27.86
N PRO A 254 21.89 -7.76 28.69
CA PRO A 254 21.52 -7.33 30.03
C PRO A 254 20.53 -6.16 29.95
N LEU A 255 19.46 -6.25 30.74
CA LEU A 255 18.51 -5.16 30.98
C LEU A 255 18.81 -4.51 32.33
N ASP A 256 18.26 -3.32 32.54
CA ASP A 256 18.31 -2.65 33.84
C ASP A 256 17.71 -3.55 34.94
N GLY A 257 18.37 -3.59 36.10
CA GLY A 257 17.98 -4.46 37.22
C GLY A 257 18.57 -5.88 37.17
N GLY A 258 19.63 -6.12 36.39
CA GLY A 258 20.37 -7.39 36.38
C GLY A 258 19.66 -8.56 35.71
N ARG A 259 18.54 -8.29 35.01
CA ARG A 259 17.82 -9.27 34.21
C ARG A 259 18.46 -9.42 32.84
N PHE A 260 18.21 -10.54 32.16
CA PHE A 260 18.67 -10.77 30.80
C PHE A 260 17.49 -10.99 29.86
N ALA A 261 17.51 -10.33 28.70
CA ALA A 261 16.64 -10.65 27.58
C ALA A 261 17.33 -11.68 26.69
N THR A 262 16.68 -12.83 26.50
CA THR A 262 17.19 -13.93 25.67
C THR A 262 16.31 -14.14 24.46
N SER A 263 16.91 -14.39 23.29
CA SER A 263 16.18 -14.91 22.14
C SER A 263 15.70 -16.36 22.37
N ASP A 264 14.46 -16.67 21.98
CA ASP A 264 13.85 -18.00 22.03
C ASP A 264 14.71 -19.09 21.35
N LEU A 265 15.45 -18.72 20.30
CA LEU A 265 16.36 -19.63 19.60
C LEU A 265 17.41 -20.24 20.52
N ASN A 266 17.89 -19.49 21.51
CA ASN A 266 18.91 -19.99 22.42
C ASN A 266 18.39 -21.19 23.22
N ASP A 267 17.12 -21.19 23.63
CA ASP A 267 16.53 -22.32 24.35
C ASP A 267 16.35 -23.54 23.44
N LEU A 268 15.99 -23.33 22.17
CA LEU A 268 15.89 -24.39 21.17
C LEU A 268 17.26 -25.02 20.87
N TYR A 269 18.29 -24.20 20.63
CA TYR A 269 19.66 -24.67 20.44
C TYR A 269 20.19 -25.42 21.67
N ARG A 270 19.95 -24.90 22.88
CA ARG A 270 20.33 -25.58 24.12
C ARG A 270 19.71 -26.96 24.23
N ARG A 271 18.43 -27.09 23.86
CA ARG A 271 17.74 -28.38 23.87
C ARG A 271 18.37 -29.36 22.88
N VAL A 272 18.66 -28.94 21.66
CA VAL A 272 19.34 -29.77 20.64
C VAL A 272 20.70 -30.25 21.15
N ILE A 273 21.53 -29.35 21.67
CA ILE A 273 22.88 -29.70 22.17
C ILE A 273 22.79 -30.66 23.35
N ASN A 274 21.88 -30.43 24.30
CA ASN A 274 21.70 -31.32 25.45
C ASN A 274 21.29 -32.73 25.04
N ARG A 275 20.33 -32.86 24.12
CA ARG A 275 19.87 -34.15 23.60
C ARG A 275 20.96 -34.86 22.80
N ASN A 276 21.67 -34.12 21.96
CA ASN A 276 22.76 -34.65 21.16
C ASN A 276 23.90 -35.18 22.05
N ASN A 277 24.33 -34.41 23.06
CA ASN A 277 25.37 -34.84 23.99
C ASN A 277 24.94 -36.03 24.85
N ARG A 278 23.66 -36.07 25.26
CA ARG A 278 23.10 -37.22 25.98
C ARG A 278 23.11 -38.47 25.11
N LEU A 279 22.74 -38.35 23.83
CA LEU A 279 22.78 -39.45 22.88
C LEU A 279 24.21 -39.96 22.66
N LYS A 280 25.21 -39.07 22.47
CA LYS A 280 26.63 -39.47 22.38
C LYS A 280 27.05 -40.31 23.59
N ARG A 281 26.75 -39.84 24.80
CA ARG A 281 27.06 -40.57 26.04
C ARG A 281 26.36 -41.94 26.13
N LEU A 282 25.12 -42.04 25.65
CA LEU A 282 24.39 -43.32 25.66
C LEU A 282 25.00 -44.33 24.68
N LEU A 283 25.48 -43.86 23.53
CA LEU A 283 26.20 -44.70 22.56
C LEU A 283 27.56 -45.14 23.12
N ASP A 284 28.30 -44.23 23.77
CA ASP A 284 29.59 -44.55 24.41
C ASP A 284 29.45 -45.58 25.55
N LEU A 285 28.30 -45.58 26.23
CA LEU A 285 27.98 -46.51 27.31
C LEU A 285 27.32 -47.81 26.82
N SER A 286 27.13 -47.99 25.51
CA SER A 286 26.41 -49.11 24.91
C SER A 286 25.04 -49.38 25.58
N ALA A 287 24.27 -48.32 25.79
CA ALA A 287 22.96 -48.40 26.44
C ALA A 287 21.95 -49.21 25.60
N PRO A 288 20.93 -49.83 26.22
CA PRO A 288 19.91 -50.60 25.50
C PRO A 288 19.17 -49.81 24.41
N ASP A 289 18.82 -50.49 23.32
CA ASP A 289 18.23 -49.89 22.11
C ASP A 289 16.97 -49.08 22.37
N ILE A 290 16.10 -49.49 23.30
CA ILE A 290 14.86 -48.75 23.63
C ILE A 290 15.19 -47.32 24.08
N ILE A 291 16.24 -47.16 24.89
CA ILE A 291 16.68 -45.86 25.41
C ILE A 291 17.32 -45.04 24.28
N VAL A 292 18.14 -45.68 23.45
CA VAL A 292 18.80 -45.03 22.30
C VAL A 292 17.77 -44.55 21.27
N ARG A 293 16.80 -45.39 20.88
CA ARG A 293 15.69 -45.06 19.97
C ARG A 293 14.88 -43.89 20.50
N ASN A 294 14.54 -43.90 21.79
CA ASN A 294 13.82 -42.79 22.40
C ASN A 294 14.64 -41.48 22.35
N GLU A 295 15.94 -41.52 22.65
CA GLU A 295 16.77 -40.32 22.61
C GLU A 295 17.03 -39.83 21.16
N LYS A 296 17.16 -40.73 20.18
CA LYS A 296 17.19 -40.40 18.73
C LYS A 296 15.90 -39.68 18.33
N ARG A 297 14.73 -40.19 18.75
CA ARG A 297 13.44 -39.52 18.55
C ARG A 297 13.43 -38.14 19.20
N MET A 298 13.80 -38.02 20.48
CA MET A 298 13.83 -36.72 21.16
C MET A 298 14.78 -35.70 20.51
N LEU A 299 15.89 -36.17 19.92
CA LEU A 299 16.80 -35.32 19.15
C LEU A 299 16.13 -34.81 17.87
N GLN A 300 15.49 -35.71 17.09
CA GLN A 300 14.71 -35.34 15.91
C GLN A 300 13.66 -34.27 16.26
N GLU A 301 12.93 -34.46 17.35
CA GLU A 301 11.91 -33.52 17.82
C GLU A 301 12.49 -32.14 18.20
N ALA A 302 13.69 -32.12 18.79
CA ALA A 302 14.36 -30.88 19.16
C ALA A 302 14.85 -30.11 17.92
N VAL A 303 15.36 -30.82 16.91
CA VAL A 303 15.77 -30.24 15.62
C VAL A 303 14.56 -29.71 14.85
N ASP A 304 13.48 -30.49 14.82
CA ASP A 304 12.19 -30.09 14.24
C ASP A 304 11.68 -28.79 14.86
N ALA A 305 11.68 -28.70 16.19
CA ALA A 305 11.23 -27.50 16.90
C ALA A 305 12.13 -26.27 16.68
N LEU A 306 13.44 -26.49 16.47
CA LEU A 306 14.38 -25.41 16.14
C LEU A 306 14.10 -24.84 14.74
N LEU A 307 13.84 -25.70 13.76
CA LEU A 307 13.60 -25.31 12.37
C LEU A 307 12.18 -24.75 12.17
N ASP A 308 11.14 -25.50 12.56
CA ASP A 308 9.74 -25.08 12.48
C ASP A 308 8.89 -25.74 13.59
N ASN A 309 8.70 -25.01 14.69
CA ASN A 309 8.00 -25.48 15.90
C ASN A 309 6.50 -25.79 15.66
N GLY A 310 5.89 -25.21 14.63
CA GLY A 310 4.44 -25.30 14.37
C GLY A 310 4.00 -26.48 13.52
N ARG A 311 4.91 -27.14 12.77
CA ARG A 311 4.55 -28.25 11.86
C ARG A 311 4.35 -29.59 12.56
N ARG A 312 4.66 -29.66 13.86
CA ARG A 312 4.42 -30.81 14.71
C ARG A 312 3.18 -30.60 15.57
N GLY A 313 2.54 -31.69 16.01
CA GLY A 313 1.28 -31.63 16.76
C GLY A 313 1.32 -30.72 17.99
N ARG A 314 2.28 -30.92 18.91
CA ARG A 314 2.40 -30.09 20.13
C ARG A 314 3.57 -29.12 20.03
N VAL A 315 3.24 -27.84 20.00
CA VAL A 315 4.21 -26.75 19.97
C VAL A 315 4.92 -26.64 21.32
N ILE A 316 6.24 -26.46 21.31
CA ILE A 316 6.99 -26.29 22.54
C ILE A 316 6.87 -24.85 23.03
N THR A 317 6.47 -24.70 24.29
CA THR A 317 6.22 -23.42 24.94
C THR A 317 7.34 -23.01 25.89
N SER A 318 7.49 -21.71 26.09
CA SER A 318 8.32 -21.13 27.16
C SER A 318 7.64 -21.28 28.53
N SER A 319 8.33 -20.87 29.60
CA SER A 319 7.77 -20.76 30.96
C SER A 319 6.48 -19.92 30.99
N ASN A 320 6.38 -18.90 30.12
CA ASN A 320 5.21 -18.04 29.98
C ASN A 320 4.07 -18.66 29.14
N LYS A 321 4.10 -19.98 28.88
CA LYS A 321 3.16 -20.72 28.01
C LYS A 321 3.03 -20.24 26.56
N ARG A 322 3.77 -19.20 26.17
CA ARG A 322 3.88 -18.74 24.77
C ARG A 322 4.69 -19.75 23.94
N PRO A 323 4.31 -20.04 22.68
CA PRO A 323 5.14 -20.85 21.78
C PRO A 323 6.47 -20.14 21.49
N LEU A 324 7.57 -20.90 21.54
CA LEU A 324 8.89 -20.39 21.17
C LEU A 324 8.96 -20.11 19.67
N LYS A 325 9.53 -18.96 19.28
CA LYS A 325 9.76 -18.63 17.86
C LYS A 325 10.89 -19.50 17.28
N SER A 326 10.57 -20.24 16.22
CA SER A 326 11.53 -21.02 15.43
C SER A 326 12.23 -20.19 14.35
N LEU A 327 13.22 -20.78 13.66
CA LEU A 327 13.90 -20.14 12.53
C LEU A 327 12.93 -19.79 11.40
N ALA A 328 11.99 -20.68 11.06
CA ALA A 328 10.96 -20.41 10.06
C ALA A 328 10.03 -19.24 10.46
N ASP A 329 9.64 -19.16 11.74
CA ASP A 329 8.78 -18.08 12.26
C ASP A 329 9.45 -16.71 12.26
N MET A 330 10.78 -16.66 12.32
CA MET A 330 11.52 -15.40 12.17
C MET A 330 11.43 -14.84 10.76
N ILE A 331 11.29 -15.72 9.76
CA ILE A 331 11.28 -15.35 8.35
C ILE A 331 9.84 -15.04 7.90
N LYS A 332 8.88 -15.89 8.25
CA LYS A 332 7.48 -15.80 7.80
C LYS A 332 6.61 -14.87 8.66
N GLY A 333 5.45 -14.49 8.11
CA GLY A 333 4.43 -13.72 8.81
C GLY A 333 4.61 -12.20 8.78
N LYS A 334 3.66 -11.47 9.38
CA LYS A 334 3.66 -9.99 9.41
C LYS A 334 4.83 -9.42 10.22
N GLN A 335 5.19 -10.07 11.32
CA GLN A 335 6.36 -9.74 12.15
C GLN A 335 7.65 -10.42 11.67
N GLY A 336 7.59 -11.13 10.54
CA GLY A 336 8.75 -11.81 9.96
C GLY A 336 9.68 -10.82 9.27
N ARG A 337 10.92 -11.25 9.01
CA ARG A 337 11.97 -10.40 8.42
C ARG A 337 11.57 -9.80 7.06
N PHE A 338 10.93 -10.57 6.18
CA PHE A 338 10.57 -10.08 4.84
C PHE A 338 9.62 -8.89 4.88
N ARG A 339 8.53 -8.98 5.65
CA ARG A 339 7.51 -7.92 5.70
C ARG A 339 7.90 -6.77 6.63
N GLN A 340 8.36 -7.09 7.84
CA GLN A 340 8.57 -6.07 8.85
C GLN A 340 9.90 -5.34 8.71
N ASN A 341 10.98 -6.00 8.28
CA ASN A 341 12.32 -5.42 8.34
C ASN A 341 12.91 -5.08 6.95
N LEU A 342 12.65 -5.91 5.94
CA LEU A 342 13.17 -5.66 4.60
C LEU A 342 12.36 -4.57 3.88
N LEU A 343 11.03 -4.67 3.95
CA LEU A 343 10.12 -3.66 3.39
C LEU A 343 9.86 -2.52 4.40
N GLY A 344 9.57 -2.86 5.66
CA GLY A 344 9.34 -1.88 6.73
C GLY A 344 10.61 -1.36 7.39
N LYS A 345 11.31 -0.41 6.77
CA LYS A 345 12.51 0.18 7.38
C LYS A 345 12.17 1.47 8.12
N ARG A 346 12.73 1.62 9.32
CA ARG A 346 12.83 2.93 9.95
C ARG A 346 13.97 3.68 9.27
N VAL A 347 13.71 4.93 8.94
CA VAL A 347 14.63 5.76 8.16
C VAL A 347 15.03 6.97 9.00
N ASP A 348 16.33 7.28 9.01
CA ASP A 348 16.85 8.51 9.61
C ASP A 348 16.44 9.74 8.76
N TYR A 349 16.73 10.96 9.22
CA TYR A 349 16.34 12.20 8.52
C TYR A 349 14.83 12.28 8.24
N SER A 350 14.04 11.80 9.19
CA SER A 350 12.59 11.86 9.15
C SER A 350 12.02 12.45 10.44
N GLY A 351 10.89 13.14 10.31
CA GLY A 351 10.17 13.78 11.40
C GLY A 351 8.66 13.61 11.23
N ARG A 352 7.88 13.84 12.29
CA ARG A 352 6.42 13.87 12.19
C ARG A 352 5.86 14.97 13.07
N SER A 353 4.81 15.63 12.60
CA SER A 353 4.05 16.58 13.41
C SER A 353 2.60 16.68 12.94
N VAL A 354 1.79 17.34 13.76
CA VAL A 354 0.39 17.68 13.43
C VAL A 354 0.38 18.69 12.28
N ILE A 355 -0.55 18.51 11.35
CA ILE A 355 -0.75 19.44 10.23
C ILE A 355 -1.76 20.53 10.58
N THR A 356 -1.54 21.70 10.01
CA THR A 356 -2.38 22.89 10.10
C THR A 356 -2.52 23.51 8.73
N VAL A 357 -3.52 24.38 8.57
CA VAL A 357 -3.77 25.06 7.30
C VAL A 357 -2.79 26.21 7.08
N GLY A 358 -2.18 26.27 5.90
CA GLY A 358 -1.37 27.41 5.44
C GLY A 358 -1.98 28.02 4.18
N PRO A 359 -3.04 28.84 4.27
CA PRO A 359 -3.80 29.29 3.10
C PRO A 359 -3.05 30.33 2.26
N TYR A 360 -1.95 30.90 2.77
CA TYR A 360 -1.11 31.86 2.06
C TYR A 360 0.06 31.20 1.31
N LEU A 361 0.28 29.89 1.51
CA LEU A 361 1.31 29.14 0.81
C LEU A 361 0.94 29.04 -0.67
N ARG A 362 1.94 28.81 -1.52
CA ARG A 362 1.73 28.40 -2.92
C ARG A 362 1.66 26.89 -3.01
N LEU A 363 1.10 26.36 -4.11
CA LEU A 363 0.92 24.91 -4.27
C LEU A 363 2.20 24.08 -4.05
N HIS A 364 3.37 24.58 -4.45
CA HIS A 364 4.67 23.89 -4.31
C HIS A 364 5.30 24.01 -2.92
N GLN A 365 4.72 24.76 -1.99
CA GLN A 365 5.34 25.09 -0.71
C GLN A 365 4.65 24.39 0.46
N CYS A 366 5.42 24.10 1.50
CA CYS A 366 4.90 23.66 2.79
C CYS A 366 5.56 24.43 3.94
N GLY A 367 4.83 24.69 5.02
CA GLY A 367 5.41 25.31 6.21
C GLY A 367 6.08 24.25 7.08
N LEU A 368 7.38 24.40 7.31
CA LEU A 368 8.20 23.50 8.12
C LEU A 368 8.63 24.19 9.43
N PRO A 369 8.29 23.62 10.61
CA PRO A 369 8.72 24.14 11.90
C PRO A 369 10.24 24.30 12.01
N LYS A 370 10.69 25.48 12.42
CA LYS A 370 12.12 25.80 12.63
C LYS A 370 12.90 24.74 13.43
N LYS A 371 12.35 24.26 14.55
CA LYS A 371 13.01 23.23 15.38
C LYS A 371 13.16 21.89 14.68
N MET A 372 12.15 21.53 13.89
CA MET A 372 12.18 20.27 13.15
C MET A 372 13.15 20.37 11.98
N ALA A 373 13.14 21.48 11.25
CA ALA A 373 14.10 21.80 10.19
C ALA A 373 15.55 21.78 10.72
N LEU A 374 15.78 22.40 11.88
CA LEU A 374 17.10 22.41 12.53
C LEU A 374 17.63 21.00 12.78
N GLU A 375 16.80 20.09 13.32
CA GLU A 375 17.19 18.70 13.60
C GLU A 375 17.44 17.90 12.31
N LEU A 376 16.52 18.04 11.36
CA LEU A 376 16.50 17.34 10.09
C LEU A 376 17.72 17.71 9.23
N PHE A 377 18.10 19.00 9.18
CA PHE A 377 19.21 19.49 8.36
C PHE A 377 20.54 19.60 9.10
N LYS A 378 20.68 19.09 10.33
CA LYS A 378 21.89 19.23 11.16
C LYS A 378 23.22 19.03 10.41
N PRO A 379 23.45 17.93 9.66
CA PRO A 379 24.73 17.73 8.98
C PRO A 379 25.02 18.76 7.91
N PHE A 380 23.99 19.22 7.19
CA PHE A 380 24.13 20.26 6.16
C PHE A 380 24.48 21.60 6.79
N ILE A 381 23.86 21.95 7.93
CA ILE A 381 24.18 23.15 8.70
C ILE A 381 25.63 23.09 9.18
N TYR A 382 26.09 21.96 9.72
CA TYR A 382 27.49 21.80 10.17
C TYR A 382 28.48 22.03 9.04
N GLY A 383 28.26 21.39 7.89
CA GLY A 383 29.12 21.56 6.72
C GLY A 383 29.12 23.01 6.23
N LYS A 384 27.97 23.68 6.25
CA LYS A 384 27.85 25.04 5.75
C LYS A 384 28.47 26.08 6.70
N LEU A 385 28.33 25.92 8.01
CA LEU A 385 29.02 26.73 9.02
C LEU A 385 30.55 26.61 8.92
N GLU A 386 31.05 25.41 8.62
CA GLU A 386 32.48 25.15 8.40
C GLU A 386 32.98 25.81 7.11
N ILE A 387 32.24 25.64 5.99
CA ILE A 387 32.57 26.25 4.69
C ILE A 387 32.60 27.78 4.78
N CYS A 388 31.65 28.39 5.50
CA CYS A 388 31.60 29.84 5.68
C CYS A 388 32.63 30.37 6.70
N GLY A 389 33.41 29.51 7.35
CA GLY A 389 34.41 29.90 8.35
C GLY A 389 33.83 30.38 9.69
N LEU A 390 32.52 30.24 9.90
CA LEU A 390 31.83 30.60 11.14
C LEU A 390 32.15 29.61 12.26
N ALA A 391 32.40 28.35 11.90
CA ALA A 391 32.89 27.31 12.80
C ALA A 391 34.20 26.72 12.28
N THR A 392 35.21 26.62 13.15
CA THR A 392 36.51 26.04 12.79
C THR A 392 36.54 24.51 12.77
N THR A 393 35.60 23.87 13.48
CA THR A 393 35.49 22.40 13.55
C THR A 393 34.03 21.99 13.67
N ILE A 394 33.71 20.75 13.27
CA ILE A 394 32.37 20.16 13.45
C ILE A 394 31.90 20.20 14.91
N LYS A 395 32.82 20.07 15.88
CA LYS A 395 32.49 20.19 17.32
C LYS A 395 32.08 21.60 17.71
N ALA A 396 32.71 22.62 17.13
CA ALA A 396 32.32 24.01 17.33
C ALA A 396 30.95 24.27 16.69
N ALA A 397 30.74 23.84 15.45
CA ALA A 397 29.46 23.94 14.75
C ALA A 397 28.33 23.27 15.55
N LYS A 398 28.57 22.06 16.06
CA LYS A 398 27.62 21.35 16.94
C LYS A 398 27.23 22.17 18.18
N LYS A 399 28.20 22.81 18.85
CA LYS A 399 27.92 23.67 20.00
C LYS A 399 27.13 24.93 19.63
N MET A 400 27.41 25.54 18.48
CA MET A 400 26.66 26.72 17.99
C MET A 400 25.21 26.37 17.69
N VAL A 401 24.97 25.22 17.03
CA VAL A 401 23.62 24.71 16.74
C VAL A 401 22.88 24.31 18.02
N GLU A 402 23.55 23.65 18.98
CA GLU A 402 22.96 23.31 20.29
C GLU A 402 22.57 24.55 21.11
N ARG A 403 23.24 25.69 20.89
CA ARG A 403 22.93 26.99 21.51
C ARG A 403 21.90 27.81 20.72
N GLU A 404 21.48 27.34 19.55
CA GLU A 404 20.54 28.03 18.66
C GLU A 404 20.96 29.49 18.36
N GLU A 405 22.25 29.71 18.08
CA GLU A 405 22.78 31.06 17.76
C GLU A 405 22.08 31.67 16.54
N ALA A 406 21.93 33.00 16.51
CA ALA A 406 21.17 33.70 15.46
C ALA A 406 21.63 33.37 14.03
N VAL A 407 22.96 33.27 13.83
CA VAL A 407 23.59 32.98 12.53
C VAL A 407 23.19 31.60 11.99
N VAL A 408 22.82 30.66 12.86
CA VAL A 408 22.37 29.32 12.45
C VAL A 408 21.06 29.40 11.67
N TRP A 409 20.18 30.34 11.98
CA TRP A 409 18.91 30.52 11.26
C TRP A 409 19.13 31.04 9.84
N ASP A 410 20.06 31.97 9.65
CA ASP A 410 20.41 32.49 8.32
C ASP A 410 21.02 31.38 7.43
N VAL A 411 21.90 30.55 8.01
CA VAL A 411 22.49 29.40 7.32
C VAL A 411 21.43 28.33 7.03
N LEU A 412 20.47 28.13 7.95
CA LEU A 412 19.37 27.21 7.74
C LEU A 412 18.51 27.64 6.56
N ASP A 413 18.18 28.93 6.44
CA ASP A 413 17.45 29.48 5.30
C ASP A 413 18.19 29.31 3.97
N GLU A 414 19.53 29.41 3.95
CA GLU A 414 20.35 29.13 2.78
C GLU A 414 20.30 27.64 2.39
N VAL A 415 20.44 26.74 3.37
CA VAL A 415 20.46 25.27 3.15
C VAL A 415 19.11 24.74 2.67
N ILE A 416 18.02 25.31 3.17
CA ILE A 416 16.64 24.90 2.88
C ILE A 416 16.20 25.37 1.49
N ARG A 417 16.80 26.46 0.98
CA ARG A 417 16.46 27.01 -0.33
C ARG A 417 16.74 25.98 -1.42
N GLU A 418 15.74 25.77 -2.28
CA GLU A 418 15.76 24.79 -3.37
C GLU A 418 15.99 23.32 -2.91
N HIS A 419 15.82 23.02 -1.62
CA HIS A 419 15.94 21.66 -1.11
C HIS A 419 14.56 21.07 -0.79
N PRO A 420 13.97 20.25 -1.69
CA PRO A 420 12.62 19.75 -1.49
C PRO A 420 12.54 18.76 -0.32
N VAL A 421 11.42 18.76 0.38
CA VAL A 421 11.08 17.77 1.42
C VAL A 421 9.87 16.95 0.99
N MET A 422 9.85 15.67 1.36
CA MET A 422 8.72 14.78 1.06
C MET A 422 7.76 14.74 2.24
N LEU A 423 6.48 15.00 2.00
CA LEU A 423 5.39 14.82 2.96
C LEU A 423 4.62 13.54 2.67
N ASN A 424 4.38 12.74 3.70
CA ASN A 424 3.62 11.50 3.63
C ASN A 424 2.55 11.42 4.73
N ARG A 425 1.35 10.95 4.37
CA ARG A 425 0.27 10.64 5.32
C ARG A 425 -0.02 9.15 5.32
N ALA A 426 -0.14 8.58 6.53
CA ALA A 426 -0.62 7.22 6.70
C ALA A 426 -2.15 7.21 6.82
N PRO A 427 -2.88 6.32 6.13
CA PRO A 427 -2.41 5.30 5.18
C PRO A 427 -2.14 5.84 3.77
N THR A 428 -1.04 5.41 3.15
CA THR A 428 -0.71 5.74 1.76
C THR A 428 -1.46 4.79 0.79
N LEU A 429 -2.53 5.27 0.17
CA LEU A 429 -3.38 4.46 -0.72
C LEU A 429 -2.93 4.49 -2.19
N HIS A 430 -2.39 5.61 -2.63
CA HIS A 430 -1.94 5.86 -4.00
C HIS A 430 -0.69 6.74 -3.98
N ARG A 431 0.00 6.89 -5.12
CA ARG A 431 1.26 7.66 -5.18
C ARG A 431 1.16 9.11 -4.70
N LEU A 432 -0.01 9.76 -4.88
CA LEU A 432 -0.24 11.14 -4.41
C LEU A 432 -0.24 11.28 -2.87
N GLY A 433 -0.22 10.17 -2.12
CA GLY A 433 -0.04 10.18 -0.67
C GLY A 433 1.39 10.49 -0.24
N ILE A 434 2.33 10.61 -1.19
CA ILE A 434 3.66 11.15 -0.99
C ILE A 434 3.92 12.20 -2.07
N GLN A 435 4.21 13.44 -1.66
CA GLN A 435 4.55 14.53 -2.56
C GLN A 435 5.71 15.33 -2.00
N ALA A 436 6.45 15.98 -2.90
CA ALA A 436 7.54 16.87 -2.54
C ALA A 436 7.06 18.33 -2.54
N PHE A 437 7.60 19.09 -1.59
CA PHE A 437 7.35 20.52 -1.42
C PHE A 437 8.64 21.25 -1.10
N GLU A 438 8.67 22.53 -1.42
CA GLU A 438 9.71 23.43 -0.93
C GLU A 438 9.36 23.88 0.50
N PRO A 439 10.25 23.61 1.47
CA PRO A 439 10.04 24.02 2.85
C PRO A 439 10.16 25.55 3.02
N VAL A 440 9.17 26.14 3.69
CA VAL A 440 9.17 27.52 4.18
C VAL A 440 9.26 27.47 5.70
N LEU A 441 10.24 28.14 6.30
CA LEU A 441 10.38 28.14 7.76
C LEU A 441 9.18 28.84 8.41
N VAL A 442 8.53 28.13 9.32
CA VAL A 442 7.43 28.66 10.14
C VAL A 442 7.74 28.56 11.62
N GLU A 443 7.15 29.49 12.37
CA GLU A 443 7.17 29.43 13.83
C GLU A 443 6.20 28.37 14.37
N GLY A 444 6.50 27.88 15.56
CA GLY A 444 5.70 26.84 16.22
C GLY A 444 6.20 25.41 15.93
N LYS A 445 5.30 24.44 16.05
CA LYS A 445 5.61 23.00 15.94
C LYS A 445 4.75 22.27 14.90
N ALA A 446 3.75 22.91 14.33
CA ALA A 446 2.84 22.29 13.36
C ALA A 446 3.34 22.49 11.94
N ILE A 447 3.17 21.47 11.10
CA ILE A 447 3.44 21.57 9.66
C ILE A 447 2.27 22.32 9.03
N GLN A 448 2.54 23.26 8.13
CA GLN A 448 1.48 23.91 7.36
C GLN A 448 1.38 23.29 5.98
N LEU A 449 0.18 22.84 5.62
CA LEU A 449 -0.10 22.21 4.34
C LEU A 449 -1.00 23.13 3.51
N HIS A 450 -0.76 23.10 2.20
CA HIS A 450 -1.58 23.81 1.22
C HIS A 450 -2.98 23.18 1.08
N PRO A 451 -4.09 23.96 1.17
CA PRO A 451 -5.46 23.43 1.17
C PRO A 451 -5.84 22.57 -0.04
N LEU A 452 -5.38 22.92 -1.24
CA LEU A 452 -5.73 22.17 -2.47
C LEU A 452 -5.16 20.75 -2.50
N VAL A 453 -4.14 20.46 -1.69
CA VAL A 453 -3.52 19.12 -1.67
C VAL A 453 -4.17 18.20 -0.63
N CYS A 454 -5.00 18.74 0.27
CA CYS A 454 -5.70 17.94 1.28
C CYS A 454 -6.57 16.85 0.66
N ALA A 455 -7.17 17.11 -0.53
CA ALA A 455 -7.94 16.13 -1.27
C ALA A 455 -7.09 14.92 -1.69
N ALA A 456 -5.87 15.16 -2.18
CA ALA A 456 -4.94 14.11 -2.56
C ALA A 456 -4.46 13.30 -1.34
N TYR A 457 -4.10 13.95 -0.23
CA TYR A 457 -3.71 13.24 0.99
C TYR A 457 -4.89 12.58 1.73
N ASN A 458 -6.12 12.89 1.32
CA ASN A 458 -7.34 12.60 2.08
C ASN A 458 -7.23 13.07 3.55
N ALA A 459 -6.63 14.25 3.74
CA ALA A 459 -6.25 14.79 5.04
C ALA A 459 -7.22 15.88 5.51
N ASP A 460 -7.48 15.88 6.80
CA ASP A 460 -8.21 16.89 7.53
C ASP A 460 -7.33 17.57 8.60
N PHE A 461 -7.85 18.62 9.22
CA PHE A 461 -7.11 19.42 10.20
C PHE A 461 -7.63 19.22 11.64
N ASP A 462 -8.11 18.01 11.96
CA ASP A 462 -8.70 17.65 13.26
C ASP A 462 -7.69 17.02 14.25
N GLY A 463 -6.42 16.89 13.86
CA GLY A 463 -5.36 16.27 14.66
C GLY A 463 -4.47 15.32 13.87
N ASP A 464 -4.75 15.15 12.58
CA ASP A 464 -3.92 14.42 11.63
C ASP A 464 -2.45 14.80 11.67
N GLN A 465 -1.60 13.81 11.41
CA GLN A 465 -0.15 13.97 11.43
C GLN A 465 0.46 13.49 10.12
N MET A 466 1.44 14.25 9.63
CA MET A 466 2.24 13.87 8.46
C MET A 466 3.69 13.63 8.84
N ALA A 467 4.32 12.70 8.13
CA ALA A 467 5.74 12.45 8.20
C ALA A 467 6.47 13.27 7.12
N VAL A 468 7.62 13.82 7.50
CA VAL A 468 8.54 14.55 6.62
C VAL A 468 9.78 13.69 6.42
N HIS A 469 10.26 13.60 5.18
CA HIS A 469 11.52 12.93 4.83
C HIS A 469 12.38 13.85 3.97
N ILE A 470 13.70 13.83 4.18
CA ILE A 470 14.65 14.62 3.38
C ILE A 470 15.31 13.74 2.30
N PRO A 471 15.27 14.13 1.01
CA PRO A 471 16.13 13.57 -0.02
C PRO A 471 17.57 14.04 0.18
N LEU A 472 18.48 13.11 0.47
CA LEU A 472 19.87 13.43 0.78
C LEU A 472 20.76 13.55 -0.46
N THR A 473 20.67 12.59 -1.39
CA THR A 473 21.49 12.59 -2.61
C THR A 473 20.96 13.59 -3.63
N LEU A 474 21.83 14.05 -4.54
CA LEU A 474 21.44 15.01 -5.56
C LEU A 474 20.41 14.41 -6.52
N GLU A 475 20.57 13.13 -6.87
CA GLU A 475 19.62 12.39 -7.72
C GLU A 475 18.24 12.33 -7.06
N ALA A 476 18.16 12.04 -5.77
CA ALA A 476 16.89 12.00 -5.04
C ALA A 476 16.23 13.38 -4.94
N GLN A 477 17.02 14.46 -4.82
CA GLN A 477 16.50 15.83 -4.81
C GLN A 477 15.94 16.21 -6.19
N LEU A 478 16.65 15.86 -7.26
CA LEU A 478 16.19 16.09 -8.63
C LEU A 478 14.95 15.24 -8.95
N GLU A 479 14.91 13.99 -8.50
CA GLU A 479 13.74 13.11 -8.64
C GLU A 479 12.52 13.69 -7.90
N ALA A 480 12.71 14.12 -6.64
CA ALA A 480 11.66 14.75 -5.85
C ALA A 480 11.13 16.02 -6.55
N ARG A 481 12.02 16.84 -7.12
CA ARG A 481 11.65 18.07 -7.85
C ARG A 481 10.97 17.80 -9.20
N ALA A 482 11.48 16.86 -9.98
CA ALA A 482 11.01 16.60 -11.33
C ALA A 482 9.77 15.70 -11.39
N LEU A 483 9.62 14.76 -10.45
CA LEU A 483 8.52 13.78 -10.45
C LEU A 483 7.53 14.01 -9.30
N MET A 484 8.02 14.19 -8.08
CA MET A 484 7.17 14.16 -6.88
C MET A 484 6.61 15.53 -6.47
N MET A 485 7.11 16.62 -7.04
CA MET A 485 6.65 17.97 -6.71
C MET A 485 5.13 18.09 -6.88
N SER A 486 4.47 18.73 -5.92
CA SER A 486 3.01 18.86 -5.92
C SER A 486 2.46 19.50 -7.21
N THR A 487 3.22 20.42 -7.83
CA THR A 487 2.85 21.09 -9.07
C THR A 487 2.82 20.18 -10.28
N ASN A 488 3.50 19.03 -10.25
CA ASN A 488 3.49 18.07 -11.35
C ASN A 488 2.30 17.11 -11.22
N ASN A 489 1.77 16.97 -10.01
CA ASN A 489 0.77 15.97 -9.63
C ASN A 489 -0.61 16.61 -9.48
N ILE A 490 -1.08 17.27 -10.54
CA ILE A 490 -2.37 17.99 -10.53
C ILE A 490 -3.54 17.18 -11.06
N LEU A 491 -3.28 16.12 -11.85
CA LEU A 491 -4.29 15.19 -12.31
C LEU A 491 -4.21 13.89 -11.50
N SER A 492 -5.36 13.26 -11.32
CA SER A 492 -5.46 11.93 -10.75
C SER A 492 -4.93 10.89 -11.76
N PRO A 493 -4.02 9.98 -11.34
CA PRO A 493 -3.51 8.93 -12.22
C PRO A 493 -4.57 7.90 -12.61
N ALA A 494 -5.70 7.83 -11.89
CA ALA A 494 -6.74 6.83 -12.13
C ALA A 494 -7.69 7.20 -13.28
N ASN A 495 -7.99 8.50 -13.45
CA ASN A 495 -9.01 8.98 -14.40
C ASN A 495 -8.59 10.21 -15.22
N GLY A 496 -7.47 10.86 -14.88
CA GLY A 496 -6.97 12.03 -15.60
C GLY A 496 -7.73 13.32 -15.37
N GLU A 497 -8.64 13.36 -14.39
CA GLU A 497 -9.30 14.58 -13.93
C GLU A 497 -8.41 15.35 -12.93
N PRO A 498 -8.54 16.68 -12.83
CA PRO A 498 -7.82 17.44 -11.82
C PRO A 498 -8.15 16.99 -10.40
N ILE A 499 -7.12 16.71 -9.59
CA ILE A 499 -7.27 16.39 -8.15
C ILE A 499 -7.19 17.64 -7.27
N ILE A 500 -6.55 18.70 -7.76
CA ILE A 500 -6.38 19.99 -7.07
C ILE A 500 -7.63 20.87 -7.09
N VAL A 501 -8.81 20.27 -7.21
CA VAL A 501 -10.08 21.00 -7.27
C VAL A 501 -10.33 21.67 -5.92
N PRO A 502 -10.67 22.97 -5.90
CA PRO A 502 -11.05 23.66 -4.69
C PRO A 502 -12.13 22.92 -3.89
N SER A 503 -12.00 22.97 -2.58
CA SER A 503 -12.87 22.28 -1.65
C SER A 503 -13.64 23.27 -0.77
N GLN A 504 -14.86 22.91 -0.40
CA GLN A 504 -15.69 23.57 0.62
C GLN A 504 -15.73 25.10 0.46
N ASP A 505 -15.14 25.84 1.38
CA ASP A 505 -15.25 27.30 1.50
C ASP A 505 -14.84 28.05 0.23
N VAL A 506 -13.79 27.58 -0.46
CA VAL A 506 -13.34 28.22 -1.71
C VAL A 506 -14.42 28.13 -2.78
N VAL A 507 -15.09 26.97 -2.89
CA VAL A 507 -16.20 26.75 -3.82
C VAL A 507 -17.38 27.63 -3.42
N LEU A 508 -17.70 27.72 -2.14
CA LEU A 508 -18.81 28.55 -1.64
C LEU A 508 -18.57 30.03 -1.96
N GLY A 509 -17.35 30.53 -1.77
CA GLY A 509 -16.99 31.92 -2.09
C GLY A 509 -17.12 32.24 -3.58
N LEU A 510 -16.65 31.34 -4.45
CA LEU A 510 -16.76 31.47 -5.90
C LEU A 510 -18.21 31.37 -6.39
N TYR A 511 -18.97 30.44 -5.81
CA TYR A 511 -20.40 30.29 -6.09
C TYR A 511 -21.16 31.56 -5.69
N TYR A 512 -20.93 32.06 -4.48
CA TYR A 512 -21.55 33.29 -3.98
C TYR A 512 -21.22 34.46 -4.90
N MET A 513 -19.94 34.70 -5.23
CA MET A 513 -19.57 35.84 -6.05
C MET A 513 -20.11 35.78 -7.49
N THR A 514 -20.26 34.59 -8.08
CA THR A 514 -20.70 34.44 -9.47
C THR A 514 -22.22 34.36 -9.63
N ARG A 515 -22.95 34.41 -8.52
CA ARG A 515 -24.41 34.40 -8.52
C ARG A 515 -24.98 35.80 -8.80
N ASP A 516 -26.10 35.85 -9.50
CA ASP A 516 -26.87 37.07 -9.75
C ASP A 516 -28.05 37.21 -8.80
N ARG A 517 -28.45 38.45 -8.53
CA ARG A 517 -29.60 38.80 -7.71
C ARG A 517 -30.46 39.80 -8.47
N VAL A 518 -31.77 39.62 -8.39
CA VAL A 518 -32.71 40.57 -8.98
C VAL A 518 -32.77 41.83 -8.12
N ASN A 519 -32.77 43.01 -8.75
CA ASN A 519 -32.93 44.30 -8.05
C ASN A 519 -31.81 44.62 -7.05
N SER A 520 -30.55 44.43 -7.47
CA SER A 520 -29.36 44.77 -6.69
C SER A 520 -28.83 46.18 -7.03
N LYS A 521 -28.11 46.79 -6.08
CA LYS A 521 -27.49 48.11 -6.31
C LYS A 521 -26.52 48.07 -7.50
N GLY A 522 -26.72 48.99 -8.45
CA GLY A 522 -25.90 49.07 -9.66
C GLY A 522 -26.42 48.24 -10.84
N GLU A 523 -27.64 47.71 -10.77
CA GLU A 523 -28.26 46.99 -11.88
C GLU A 523 -28.38 47.86 -13.14
N GLY A 524 -28.06 47.27 -14.30
CA GLY A 524 -28.14 47.91 -15.61
C GLY A 524 -26.99 48.87 -15.94
N MET A 525 -26.00 49.02 -15.06
CA MET A 525 -24.81 49.83 -15.36
C MET A 525 -23.99 49.23 -16.51
N ILE A 526 -23.35 50.11 -17.29
CA ILE A 526 -22.46 49.73 -18.39
C ILE A 526 -21.03 50.09 -17.99
N LEU A 527 -20.15 49.10 -17.95
CA LEU A 527 -18.78 49.21 -17.46
C LEU A 527 -17.77 49.02 -18.59
N THR A 528 -16.67 49.76 -18.53
CA THR A 528 -15.56 49.71 -19.50
C THR A 528 -14.74 48.44 -19.41
N GLY A 529 -14.76 47.75 -18.28
CA GLY A 529 -14.11 46.45 -18.09
C GLY A 529 -14.06 45.97 -16.64
N PRO A 530 -13.42 44.82 -16.38
CA PRO A 530 -13.31 44.19 -15.06
C PRO A 530 -12.74 45.09 -13.96
N LYS A 531 -11.71 45.88 -14.27
CA LYS A 531 -11.05 46.78 -13.31
C LYS A 531 -11.99 47.87 -12.79
N GLU A 532 -12.91 48.34 -13.64
CA GLU A 532 -13.92 49.30 -13.23
C GLU A 532 -14.98 48.62 -12.34
N ALA A 533 -15.38 47.39 -12.67
CA ALA A 533 -16.29 46.60 -11.83
C ALA A 533 -15.74 46.39 -10.42
N GLU A 534 -14.46 46.03 -10.30
CA GLU A 534 -13.77 45.89 -9.01
C GLU A 534 -13.76 47.22 -8.23
N LYS A 535 -13.43 48.34 -8.89
CA LYS A 535 -13.39 49.67 -8.27
C LYS A 535 -14.76 50.10 -7.73
N ILE A 536 -15.83 49.90 -8.51
CA ILE A 536 -17.20 50.27 -8.14
C ILE A 536 -17.70 49.41 -6.97
N TYR A 537 -17.39 48.10 -7.00
CA TYR A 537 -17.69 47.21 -5.88
C TYR A 537 -16.99 47.64 -4.59
N HIS A 538 -15.70 47.94 -4.65
CA HIS A 538 -14.95 48.42 -3.48
C HIS A 538 -15.41 49.78 -2.97
N ALA A 539 -15.91 50.64 -3.85
CA ALA A 539 -16.51 51.91 -3.46
C ALA A 539 -17.92 51.76 -2.82
N GLY A 540 -18.50 50.54 -2.83
CA GLY A 540 -19.85 50.28 -2.31
C GLY A 540 -20.96 50.85 -3.19
N ILE A 541 -20.65 51.26 -4.42
CA ILE A 541 -21.61 51.84 -5.37
C ILE A 541 -22.49 50.74 -5.98
N ALA A 542 -21.95 49.54 -6.14
CA ALA A 542 -22.67 48.40 -6.68
C ALA A 542 -22.44 47.11 -5.89
N GLU A 543 -23.43 46.23 -5.90
CA GLU A 543 -23.39 44.92 -5.24
C GLU A 543 -22.79 43.85 -6.16
N LEU A 544 -22.20 42.82 -5.54
CA LEU A 544 -21.49 41.76 -6.25
C LEU A 544 -22.37 41.02 -7.27
N HIS A 545 -23.65 40.86 -6.94
CA HIS A 545 -24.63 40.09 -7.69
C HIS A 545 -25.41 40.92 -8.72
N ALA A 546 -25.13 42.23 -8.84
CA ALA A 546 -25.85 43.11 -9.76
C ALA A 546 -25.59 42.72 -11.22
N ARG A 547 -26.67 42.66 -12.01
CA ARG A 547 -26.62 42.42 -13.46
C ARG A 547 -26.16 43.69 -14.18
N VAL A 548 -25.06 43.60 -14.92
CA VAL A 548 -24.38 44.73 -15.57
C VAL A 548 -23.90 44.34 -16.98
N LYS A 549 -23.70 45.33 -17.84
CA LYS A 549 -23.06 45.11 -19.15
C LYS A 549 -21.60 45.49 -19.05
N VAL A 550 -20.70 44.55 -19.30
CA VAL A 550 -19.25 44.79 -19.19
C VAL A 550 -18.60 44.53 -20.54
N ARG A 551 -17.70 45.42 -20.95
CA ARG A 551 -16.81 45.15 -22.08
C ARG A 551 -15.73 44.16 -21.65
N ILE A 552 -15.80 42.94 -22.14
CA ILE A 552 -14.85 41.87 -21.89
C ILE A 552 -13.92 41.73 -23.10
N THR A 553 -12.65 41.48 -22.80
CA THR A 553 -11.61 41.15 -23.78
C THR A 553 -11.24 39.69 -23.58
N GLU A 554 -11.57 38.85 -24.54
CA GLU A 554 -11.22 37.43 -24.56
C GLU A 554 -10.08 37.17 -25.56
N TYR A 555 -9.29 36.14 -25.28
CA TYR A 555 -8.19 35.71 -26.11
C TYR A 555 -8.45 34.26 -26.50
N GLU A 556 -8.61 34.00 -27.79
CA GLU A 556 -8.83 32.66 -28.32
C GLU A 556 -7.53 32.14 -28.93
N LYS A 557 -7.20 30.89 -28.62
CA LYS A 557 -6.01 30.21 -29.12
C LYS A 557 -6.42 29.36 -30.34
N ILE A 558 -6.06 29.82 -31.54
CA ILE A 558 -6.34 29.10 -32.79
C ILE A 558 -5.24 28.06 -33.06
N ASP A 559 -4.00 28.41 -32.75
CA ASP A 559 -2.82 27.57 -32.94
C ASP A 559 -1.82 27.75 -31.79
N ASP A 560 -0.78 26.92 -31.71
CA ASP A 560 0.10 26.89 -30.52
C ASP A 560 0.82 28.22 -30.21
N ASN A 561 0.94 29.13 -31.18
CA ASN A 561 1.68 30.40 -31.07
C ASN A 561 0.86 31.69 -31.30
N GLU A 562 -0.44 31.62 -31.65
CA GLU A 562 -1.23 32.83 -31.95
C GLU A 562 -2.48 32.97 -31.07
N LEU A 563 -2.59 34.12 -30.40
CA LEU A 563 -3.74 34.52 -29.58
C LEU A 563 -4.48 35.67 -30.27
N VAL A 564 -5.73 35.44 -30.66
CA VAL A 564 -6.57 36.47 -31.27
C VAL A 564 -7.38 37.18 -30.19
N GLU A 565 -7.34 38.51 -30.19
CA GLU A 565 -8.09 39.35 -29.26
C GLU A 565 -9.51 39.60 -29.80
N LYS A 566 -10.52 39.27 -29.00
CA LYS A 566 -11.93 39.54 -29.32
C LYS A 566 -12.55 40.38 -28.20
N LYS A 567 -13.18 41.48 -28.58
CA LYS A 567 -13.79 42.45 -27.65
C LYS A 567 -15.29 42.44 -27.85
N GLN A 568 -16.03 42.11 -26.78
CA GLN A 568 -17.49 42.08 -26.81
C GLN A 568 -18.06 42.72 -25.55
N ILE A 569 -19.26 43.29 -25.68
CA ILE A 569 -20.05 43.74 -24.54
C ILE A 569 -20.97 42.58 -24.18
N ILE A 570 -20.79 42.02 -22.99
CA ILE A 570 -21.51 40.82 -22.53
C ILE A 570 -22.34 41.21 -21.31
N ASP A 571 -23.55 40.67 -21.24
CA ASP A 571 -24.41 40.76 -20.06
C ASP A 571 -23.89 39.78 -19.00
N THR A 572 -23.47 40.30 -17.86
CA THR A 572 -22.84 39.52 -16.79
C THR A 572 -23.12 40.12 -15.41
N THR A 573 -22.46 39.62 -14.36
CA THR A 573 -22.51 40.23 -13.02
C THR A 573 -21.18 40.88 -12.66
N ILE A 574 -21.22 41.78 -11.66
CA ILE A 574 -20.01 42.42 -11.13
C ILE A 574 -19.02 41.37 -10.61
N GLY A 575 -19.50 40.36 -9.88
CA GLY A 575 -18.63 39.30 -9.37
C GLY A 575 -18.01 38.44 -10.46
N ARG A 576 -18.75 38.07 -11.51
CA ARG A 576 -18.19 37.35 -12.68
C ARG A 576 -17.14 38.20 -13.42
N ALA A 577 -17.40 39.49 -13.56
CA ALA A 577 -16.44 40.42 -14.16
C ALA A 577 -15.14 40.53 -13.33
N ILE A 578 -15.24 40.59 -12.01
CA ILE A 578 -14.06 40.59 -11.12
C ILE A 578 -13.29 39.27 -11.26
N LEU A 579 -13.99 38.14 -11.28
CA LEU A 579 -13.35 36.83 -11.44
C LEU A 579 -12.59 36.68 -12.76
N TRP A 580 -13.03 37.37 -13.81
CA TRP A 580 -12.30 37.38 -15.10
C TRP A 580 -10.87 37.91 -14.99
N MET A 581 -10.57 38.74 -13.99
CA MET A 581 -9.22 39.28 -13.80
C MET A 581 -8.17 38.21 -13.49
N ILE A 582 -8.58 37.07 -12.92
CA ILE A 582 -7.66 35.98 -12.56
C ILE A 582 -7.53 34.92 -13.67
N VAL A 583 -8.45 34.90 -14.65
CA VAL A 583 -8.46 33.89 -15.70
C VAL A 583 -7.28 34.12 -16.66
N PRO A 584 -6.47 33.10 -16.95
CA PRO A 584 -5.38 33.24 -17.91
C PRO A 584 -5.91 33.46 -19.33
N LYS A 585 -5.12 34.17 -20.15
CA LYS A 585 -5.42 34.38 -21.56
C LYS A 585 -5.50 33.03 -22.29
N GLY A 586 -6.46 32.85 -23.19
CA GLY A 586 -6.68 31.61 -23.95
C GLY A 586 -7.94 30.84 -23.57
N LEU A 587 -8.60 31.21 -22.46
CA LEU A 587 -9.87 30.62 -22.04
C LEU A 587 -11.05 31.52 -22.47
N PRO A 588 -12.21 30.94 -22.81
CA PRO A 588 -13.42 31.71 -23.13
C PRO A 588 -14.11 32.24 -21.87
N PHE A 589 -14.76 33.41 -22.00
CA PHE A 589 -15.50 34.04 -20.89
C PHE A 589 -16.71 33.21 -20.43
N ASP A 590 -17.28 32.40 -21.33
CA ASP A 590 -18.44 31.55 -21.06
C ASP A 590 -18.21 30.55 -19.92
N LEU A 591 -16.95 30.14 -19.68
CA LEU A 591 -16.63 29.27 -18.54
C LEU A 591 -16.95 29.93 -17.19
N VAL A 592 -16.81 31.25 -17.11
CA VAL A 592 -17.08 32.07 -15.92
C VAL A 592 -18.48 32.65 -15.94
N ASN A 593 -19.12 32.80 -17.11
CA ASN A 593 -20.43 33.43 -17.22
C ASN A 593 -21.62 32.53 -16.84
N GLN A 594 -21.45 31.75 -15.77
CA GLN A 594 -22.45 30.87 -15.18
C GLN A 594 -22.29 30.87 -13.66
N VAL A 595 -23.22 30.24 -12.96
CA VAL A 595 -23.07 30.02 -11.51
C VAL A 595 -21.99 28.96 -11.28
N LEU A 596 -20.91 29.34 -10.60
CA LEU A 596 -19.75 28.46 -10.44
C LEU A 596 -19.90 27.51 -9.23
N GLY A 597 -20.51 26.34 -9.46
CA GLY A 597 -20.46 25.22 -8.53
C GLY A 597 -19.19 24.36 -8.66
N LYS A 598 -18.99 23.39 -7.77
CA LYS A 598 -17.79 22.52 -7.75
C LYS A 598 -17.46 21.86 -9.09
N LYS A 599 -18.46 21.32 -9.79
CA LYS A 599 -18.29 20.65 -11.08
C LYS A 599 -17.80 21.62 -12.18
N SER A 600 -18.38 22.81 -12.22
CA SER A 600 -18.00 23.84 -13.19
C SER A 600 -16.56 24.32 -12.97
N ILE A 601 -16.12 24.48 -11.71
CA ILE A 601 -14.75 24.86 -11.36
C ILE A 601 -13.77 23.74 -11.77
N SER A 602 -14.13 22.48 -11.54
CA SER A 602 -13.32 21.34 -12.02
C SER A 602 -13.16 21.35 -13.55
N LYS A 603 -14.26 21.58 -14.28
CA LYS A 603 -14.23 21.72 -15.74
C LYS A 603 -13.37 22.90 -16.19
N MET A 604 -13.43 24.02 -15.47
CA MET A 604 -12.62 25.21 -15.74
C MET A 604 -11.12 24.96 -15.54
N LEU A 605 -10.72 24.25 -14.49
CA LEU A 605 -9.32 23.85 -14.29
C LEU A 605 -8.86 22.81 -15.32
N ASN A 606 -9.72 21.86 -15.69
CA ASN A 606 -9.40 20.84 -16.68
C ASN A 606 -9.17 21.47 -18.07
N THR A 607 -10.07 22.37 -18.50
CA THR A 607 -9.92 23.10 -19.76
C THR A 607 -8.67 23.98 -19.77
N CYS A 608 -8.37 24.66 -18.66
CA CYS A 608 -7.10 25.38 -18.50
C CYS A 608 -5.90 24.46 -18.70
N TYR A 609 -5.90 23.27 -18.10
CA TYR A 609 -4.79 22.32 -18.26
C TYR A 609 -4.60 21.86 -19.69
N ARG A 610 -5.69 21.53 -20.39
CA ARG A 610 -5.61 20.99 -21.76
C ARG A 610 -5.20 22.05 -22.80
N ILE A 611 -5.62 23.31 -22.62
CA ILE A 611 -5.34 24.38 -23.59
C ILE A 611 -3.99 25.08 -23.30
N LEU A 612 -3.73 25.37 -22.02
CA LEU A 612 -2.62 26.24 -21.60
C LEU A 612 -1.47 25.47 -20.93
N GLY A 613 -1.69 24.21 -20.57
CA GLY A 613 -0.69 23.35 -19.94
C GLY A 613 -0.55 23.53 -18.44
N LEU A 614 0.54 23.00 -17.89
CA LEU A 614 0.73 22.82 -16.44
C LEU A 614 0.91 24.13 -15.68
N LYS A 615 1.87 24.98 -16.11
CA LYS A 615 2.27 26.17 -15.36
C LYS A 615 1.14 27.20 -15.20
N PRO A 616 0.38 27.57 -16.26
CA PRO A 616 -0.75 28.49 -16.10
C PRO A 616 -1.84 27.92 -15.18
N THR A 617 -2.09 26.61 -15.24
CA THR A 617 -3.10 25.93 -14.42
C THR A 617 -2.75 25.97 -12.93
N VAL A 618 -1.48 25.76 -12.57
CA VAL A 618 -1.01 25.86 -11.17
C VAL A 618 -1.22 27.27 -10.62
N ILE A 619 -0.80 28.30 -11.38
CA ILE A 619 -0.96 29.70 -10.97
C ILE A 619 -2.45 30.04 -10.84
N PHE A 620 -3.25 29.58 -11.80
CA PHE A 620 -4.69 29.81 -11.81
C PHE A 620 -5.37 29.15 -10.60
N ALA A 621 -4.99 27.92 -10.24
CA ALA A 621 -5.51 27.23 -9.06
C ALA A 621 -5.19 27.98 -7.76
N ASP A 622 -3.97 28.51 -7.60
CA ASP A 622 -3.60 29.36 -6.46
C ASP A 622 -4.47 30.63 -6.41
N GLN A 623 -4.68 31.30 -7.55
CA GLN A 623 -5.52 32.52 -7.61
C GLN A 623 -7.00 32.24 -7.30
N ILE A 624 -7.53 31.11 -7.79
CA ILE A 624 -8.89 30.66 -7.48
C ILE A 624 -9.02 30.43 -5.97
N MET A 625 -8.03 29.80 -5.34
CA MET A 625 -8.02 29.56 -3.90
C MET A 625 -8.02 30.89 -3.12
N TYR A 626 -7.11 31.81 -3.44
CA TYR A 626 -7.02 33.10 -2.75
C TYR A 626 -8.31 33.92 -2.92
N THR A 627 -8.85 33.98 -4.14
CA THR A 627 -10.08 34.70 -4.44
C THR A 627 -11.28 34.07 -3.73
N GLY A 628 -11.43 32.75 -3.81
CA GLY A 628 -12.53 32.04 -3.16
C GLY A 628 -12.53 32.23 -1.64
N PHE A 629 -11.37 32.14 -0.97
CA PHE A 629 -11.29 32.44 0.47
C PHE A 629 -11.62 33.90 0.80
N ALA A 630 -11.12 34.85 0.00
CA ALA A 630 -11.38 36.27 0.24
C ALA A 630 -12.88 36.61 0.12
N TYR A 631 -13.55 36.10 -0.91
CA TYR A 631 -14.97 36.34 -1.13
C TYR A 631 -15.88 35.49 -0.23
N ALA A 632 -15.45 34.29 0.19
CA ALA A 632 -16.14 33.52 1.23
C ALA A 632 -16.10 34.24 2.58
N ALA A 633 -14.98 34.86 2.96
CA ALA A 633 -14.91 35.65 4.17
C ALA A 633 -15.80 36.90 4.10
N ARG A 634 -15.89 37.55 2.93
CA ARG A 634 -16.74 38.73 2.70
C ARG A 634 -18.23 38.42 2.62
N SER A 635 -18.60 37.21 2.19
CA SER A 635 -20.02 36.82 2.12
C SER A 635 -20.66 36.80 3.50
N GLY A 636 -19.88 36.58 4.56
CA GLY A 636 -20.40 36.47 5.92
C GLY A 636 -21.37 35.30 6.08
N SER A 637 -21.28 34.30 5.19
CA SER A 637 -22.15 33.12 5.21
C SER A 637 -22.03 32.42 6.56
N SER A 638 -23.16 32.28 7.24
CA SER A 638 -23.28 31.66 8.54
C SER A 638 -24.33 30.56 8.48
N VAL A 639 -24.56 29.86 9.58
CA VAL A 639 -25.65 28.87 9.68
C VAL A 639 -26.43 29.11 10.96
N GLY A 640 -27.69 29.49 10.80
CA GLY A 640 -28.66 29.64 11.87
C GLY A 640 -29.62 28.46 11.96
N ILE A 641 -30.38 28.39 13.07
CA ILE A 641 -31.46 27.41 13.22
C ILE A 641 -32.64 27.71 12.29
N ASP A 642 -32.85 29.00 11.97
CA ASP A 642 -33.95 29.45 11.11
C ASP A 642 -33.69 29.22 9.63
N ASP A 643 -32.42 29.02 9.25
CA ASP A 643 -32.04 28.61 7.90
C ASP A 643 -32.60 27.22 7.54
N MET A 644 -32.91 26.39 8.55
CA MET A 644 -33.44 25.03 8.39
C MET A 644 -34.98 25.03 8.27
N VAL A 645 -35.53 25.57 7.18
CA VAL A 645 -36.98 25.75 7.01
C VAL A 645 -37.72 24.41 6.87
N ILE A 646 -38.63 24.13 7.81
CA ILE A 646 -39.51 22.95 7.76
C ILE A 646 -40.71 23.26 6.83
N PRO A 647 -41.08 22.38 5.89
CA PRO A 647 -42.23 22.63 5.03
C PRO A 647 -43.54 22.58 5.83
N ALA A 648 -44.43 23.54 5.59
CA ALA A 648 -45.73 23.61 6.28
C ALA A 648 -46.61 22.37 6.02
N HIS A 649 -46.57 21.84 4.78
CA HIS A 649 -47.28 20.64 4.36
C HIS A 649 -46.74 19.33 4.98
N LYS A 650 -45.71 19.38 5.82
CA LYS A 650 -45.12 18.17 6.44
C LYS A 650 -46.14 17.39 7.26
N ALA A 651 -46.92 18.08 8.10
CA ALA A 651 -47.91 17.43 8.97
C ALA A 651 -48.98 16.73 8.14
N GLU A 652 -49.50 17.42 7.12
CA GLU A 652 -50.50 16.89 6.18
C GLU A 652 -50.02 15.59 5.50
N ILE A 653 -48.77 15.59 4.98
CA ILE A 653 -48.20 14.41 4.31
C ILE A 653 -48.02 13.23 5.27
N ILE A 654 -47.70 13.49 6.53
CA ILE A 654 -47.54 12.44 7.56
C ILE A 654 -48.91 11.87 7.92
N ASP A 655 -49.90 12.73 8.15
CA ASP A 655 -51.26 12.32 8.50
C ASP A 655 -51.88 11.46 7.38
N ASP A 656 -51.68 11.84 6.11
CA ASP A 656 -52.11 11.05 4.95
C ASP A 656 -51.46 9.66 4.94
N ALA A 657 -50.16 9.58 5.20
CA ALA A 657 -49.43 8.31 5.24
C ALA A 657 -49.85 7.43 6.43
N GLU A 658 -50.13 8.02 7.60
CA GLU A 658 -50.64 7.29 8.76
C GLU A 658 -52.04 6.72 8.49
N ASN A 659 -52.90 7.47 7.80
CA ASN A 659 -54.22 6.99 7.37
C ASN A 659 -54.10 5.84 6.37
N GLU A 660 -53.24 5.94 5.35
CA GLU A 660 -52.99 4.84 4.41
C GLU A 660 -52.48 3.57 5.14
N VAL A 661 -51.61 3.72 6.13
CA VAL A 661 -51.11 2.60 6.94
C VAL A 661 -52.23 1.99 7.81
N ALA A 662 -53.13 2.81 8.36
CA ALA A 662 -54.29 2.34 9.12
C ALA A 662 -55.25 1.52 8.22
N GLU A 663 -55.51 1.98 6.99
CA GLU A 663 -56.33 1.23 6.02
C GLU A 663 -55.71 -0.14 5.70
N ILE A 664 -54.40 -0.21 5.49
CA ILE A 664 -53.68 -1.48 5.25
C ILE A 664 -53.73 -2.38 6.50
N GLN A 665 -53.68 -1.80 7.70
CA GLN A 665 -53.79 -2.54 8.94
C GLN A 665 -55.20 -3.12 9.13
N ASP A 666 -56.26 -2.41 8.72
CA ASP A 666 -57.64 -2.89 8.76
C ASP A 666 -57.89 -4.00 7.74
N GLN A 667 -57.31 -3.89 6.54
CA GLN A 667 -57.31 -4.96 5.54
C GLN A 667 -56.62 -6.22 6.07
N PHE A 668 -55.52 -6.07 6.82
CA PHE A 668 -54.82 -7.19 7.43
C PHE A 668 -55.64 -7.84 8.54
N GLN A 669 -56.29 -7.06 9.42
CA GLN A 669 -57.19 -7.57 10.46
C GLN A 669 -58.39 -8.32 9.86
N SER A 670 -58.88 -7.87 8.71
CA SER A 670 -59.96 -8.50 7.95
C SER A 670 -59.50 -9.72 7.14
N GLY A 671 -58.19 -10.04 7.13
CA GLY A 671 -57.61 -11.19 6.44
C GLY A 671 -57.45 -11.04 4.92
N LEU A 672 -57.58 -9.83 4.36
CA LEU A 672 -57.45 -9.59 2.92
C LEU A 672 -56.00 -9.59 2.42
N VAL A 673 -55.04 -9.30 3.29
CA VAL A 673 -53.60 -9.23 2.96
C VAL A 673 -52.79 -10.11 3.89
N THR A 674 -51.67 -10.65 3.39
CA THR A 674 -50.75 -11.42 4.21
C THR A 674 -49.84 -10.52 5.05
N ALA A 675 -49.22 -11.07 6.11
CA ALA A 675 -48.32 -10.29 6.97
C ALA A 675 -47.10 -9.73 6.24
N GLY A 676 -46.57 -10.48 5.25
CA GLY A 676 -45.45 -10.05 4.41
C GLY A 676 -45.82 -8.93 3.45
N GLU A 677 -46.97 -9.04 2.79
CA GLU A 677 -47.50 -7.99 1.90
C GLU A 677 -47.82 -6.71 2.68
N ARG A 678 -48.42 -6.84 3.86
CA ARG A 678 -48.66 -5.70 4.78
C ARG A 678 -47.35 -4.97 5.07
N TYR A 679 -46.33 -5.70 5.50
CA TYR A 679 -45.02 -5.12 5.85
C TYR A 679 -44.37 -4.39 4.66
N ASN A 680 -44.40 -4.98 3.45
CA ASN A 680 -43.84 -4.34 2.26
C ASN A 680 -44.63 -3.08 1.87
N LYS A 681 -45.97 -3.15 1.87
CA LYS A 681 -46.82 -1.99 1.56
C LYS A 681 -46.61 -0.84 2.54
N VAL A 682 -46.50 -1.12 3.84
CA VAL A 682 -46.23 -0.09 4.86
C VAL A 682 -44.88 0.58 4.62
N ILE A 683 -43.85 -0.19 4.25
CA ILE A 683 -42.54 0.37 3.88
C ILE A 683 -42.65 1.26 2.65
N ASP A 684 -43.37 0.83 1.61
CA ASP A 684 -43.52 1.59 0.37
C ASP A 684 -44.26 2.92 0.60
N ILE A 685 -45.33 2.92 1.42
CA ILE A 685 -46.07 4.12 1.81
C ILE A 685 -45.15 5.11 2.51
N TRP A 686 -44.39 4.65 3.52
CA TRP A 686 -43.48 5.52 4.26
C TRP A 686 -42.29 6.01 3.43
N ALA A 687 -41.79 5.20 2.50
CA ALA A 687 -40.75 5.61 1.56
C ALA A 687 -41.28 6.72 0.63
N ALA A 688 -42.49 6.56 0.07
CA ALA A 688 -43.12 7.55 -0.77
C ALA A 688 -43.42 8.85 -0.02
N ALA A 689 -43.96 8.77 1.21
CA ALA A 689 -44.22 9.93 2.06
C ALA A 689 -42.94 10.70 2.39
N ASN A 690 -41.85 10.01 2.70
CA ASN A 690 -40.54 10.62 2.93
C ASN A 690 -40.01 11.35 1.68
N GLU A 691 -40.21 10.79 0.48
CA GLU A 691 -39.86 11.47 -0.76
C GLU A 691 -40.72 12.71 -1.03
N ARG A 692 -42.02 12.66 -0.75
CA ARG A 692 -42.93 13.83 -0.86
C ARG A 692 -42.49 14.95 0.07
N VAL A 693 -42.21 14.65 1.35
CA VAL A 693 -41.69 15.64 2.31
C VAL A 693 -40.33 16.19 1.87
N ALA A 694 -39.45 15.35 1.34
CA ALA A 694 -38.15 15.79 0.85
C ALA A 694 -38.27 16.77 -0.34
N LYS A 695 -39.18 16.51 -1.28
CA LYS A 695 -39.46 17.41 -2.41
C LYS A 695 -40.06 18.73 -1.94
N ALA A 696 -41.12 18.66 -1.12
CA ALA A 696 -41.77 19.86 -0.57
C ALA A 696 -40.80 20.76 0.21
N MET A 697 -39.87 20.17 0.96
CA MET A 697 -38.81 20.91 1.64
C MET A 697 -37.85 21.59 0.66
N MET A 698 -37.38 20.87 -0.37
CA MET A 698 -36.44 21.43 -1.34
C MET A 698 -37.07 22.53 -2.19
N ASP A 699 -38.32 22.36 -2.62
CA ASP A 699 -39.04 23.38 -3.39
C ASP A 699 -39.19 24.67 -2.57
N ASN A 700 -39.61 24.55 -1.30
CA ASN A 700 -39.74 25.68 -0.39
C ASN A 700 -38.39 26.35 -0.07
N LEU A 701 -37.31 25.58 0.05
CA LEU A 701 -35.99 26.10 0.41
C LEU A 701 -35.26 26.72 -0.80
N SER A 702 -35.52 26.22 -2.01
CA SER A 702 -34.75 26.55 -3.22
C SER A 702 -35.13 27.88 -3.86
N THR A 703 -36.35 28.38 -3.64
CA THR A 703 -36.85 29.62 -4.24
C THR A 703 -37.26 30.63 -3.18
N GLU A 704 -37.02 31.91 -3.45
CA GLU A 704 -37.50 33.03 -2.64
C GLU A 704 -38.23 34.05 -3.54
N VAL A 705 -39.28 34.66 -3.00
CA VAL A 705 -40.04 35.71 -3.70
C VAL A 705 -39.35 37.06 -3.43
N VAL A 706 -38.99 37.77 -4.49
CA VAL A 706 -38.39 39.11 -4.41
C VAL A 706 -39.13 40.12 -5.29
N LEU A 707 -39.01 41.39 -4.93
CA LEU A 707 -39.60 42.50 -5.68
C LEU A 707 -38.62 43.00 -6.74
N ASN A 708 -39.06 42.97 -7.99
CA ASN A 708 -38.31 43.51 -9.12
C ASN A 708 -38.25 45.04 -9.09
N CYS A 709 -37.38 45.60 -9.93
CA CYS A 709 -37.29 47.05 -10.16
C CYS A 709 -38.63 47.70 -10.59
N HIS A 710 -39.55 46.91 -11.15
CA HIS A 710 -40.90 47.34 -11.54
C HIS A 710 -41.99 47.10 -10.48
N GLY A 711 -41.61 46.68 -9.26
CA GLY A 711 -42.53 46.42 -8.15
C GLY A 711 -43.38 45.15 -8.29
N LYS A 712 -43.02 44.25 -9.21
CA LYS A 712 -43.66 42.93 -9.36
C LYS A 712 -42.88 41.86 -8.60
N GLU A 713 -43.59 40.89 -8.06
CA GLU A 713 -42.99 39.70 -7.45
C GLU A 713 -42.40 38.80 -8.55
N GLU A 714 -41.12 38.46 -8.42
CA GLU A 714 -40.42 37.45 -9.22
C GLU A 714 -39.83 36.40 -8.27
N LEU A 715 -39.83 35.16 -8.72
CA LEU A 715 -39.17 34.07 -8.03
C LEU A 715 -37.70 34.06 -8.43
N GLN A 716 -36.81 34.18 -7.44
CA GLN A 716 -35.39 33.94 -7.64
C GLN A 716 -34.95 32.73 -6.83
N VAL A 717 -33.81 32.16 -7.21
CA VAL A 717 -33.21 31.08 -6.42
C VAL A 717 -32.79 31.65 -5.05
N SER A 718 -33.07 30.92 -3.98
CA SER A 718 -32.91 31.33 -2.59
C SER A 718 -31.46 31.60 -2.18
N PHE A 719 -31.22 32.70 -1.49
CA PHE A 719 -29.92 33.03 -0.90
C PHE A 719 -29.76 32.46 0.52
N ASN A 720 -30.59 31.49 0.91
CA ASN A 720 -30.42 30.75 2.16
C ASN A 720 -29.05 30.05 2.21
N ASN A 721 -28.34 30.18 3.33
CA ASN A 721 -26.98 29.65 3.51
C ASN A 721 -26.90 28.13 3.34
N ILE A 722 -27.84 27.37 3.90
CA ILE A 722 -27.84 25.90 3.82
C ILE A 722 -28.08 25.46 2.38
N PHE A 723 -28.99 26.14 1.69
CA PHE A 723 -29.24 25.88 0.28
C PHE A 723 -27.98 26.17 -0.56
N MET A 724 -27.33 27.32 -0.36
CA MET A 724 -26.10 27.67 -1.06
C MET A 724 -24.98 26.66 -0.84
N MET A 725 -24.80 26.14 0.38
CA MET A 725 -23.78 25.13 0.68
C MET A 725 -24.01 23.83 -0.11
N SER A 726 -25.26 23.38 -0.24
CA SER A 726 -25.61 22.16 -0.98
C SER A 726 -25.63 22.37 -2.50
N ASP A 727 -26.21 23.46 -2.99
CA ASP A 727 -26.33 23.75 -4.43
C ASP A 727 -24.96 24.00 -5.07
N SER A 728 -24.09 24.74 -4.38
CA SER A 728 -22.70 24.94 -4.82
C SER A 728 -21.88 23.65 -4.87
N GLY A 729 -22.32 22.60 -4.16
CA GLY A 729 -21.56 21.37 -3.95
C GLY A 729 -20.34 21.57 -3.05
N ALA A 730 -20.28 22.67 -2.28
CA ALA A 730 -19.21 22.94 -1.32
C ALA A 730 -19.23 21.90 -0.19
N ARG A 731 -20.38 21.77 0.49
CA ARG A 731 -20.59 20.80 1.57
C ARG A 731 -22.08 20.59 1.81
N GLY A 732 -22.46 19.35 2.09
CA GLY A 732 -23.86 18.99 2.28
C GLY A 732 -24.44 18.33 1.03
N SER A 733 -25.38 17.41 1.24
CA SER A 733 -26.18 16.84 0.17
C SER A 733 -27.66 17.06 0.49
N ALA A 734 -28.51 17.02 -0.55
CA ALA A 734 -29.97 17.09 -0.36
C ALA A 734 -30.48 16.00 0.62
N ALA A 735 -29.81 14.84 0.70
CA ALA A 735 -30.13 13.80 1.67
C ALA A 735 -29.82 14.22 3.13
N GLN A 736 -28.76 15.00 3.36
CA GLN A 736 -28.44 15.53 4.70
C GLN A 736 -29.40 16.67 5.08
N ILE A 737 -29.71 17.57 4.14
CA ILE A 737 -30.69 18.65 4.37
C ILE A 737 -32.06 18.06 4.72
N ARG A 738 -32.47 16.98 4.03
CA ARG A 738 -33.70 16.23 4.33
C ARG A 738 -33.77 15.78 5.79
N GLN A 739 -32.65 15.32 6.36
CA GLN A 739 -32.63 14.89 7.76
C GLN A 739 -32.69 16.06 8.75
N LEU A 740 -32.27 17.26 8.34
CA LEU A 740 -32.30 18.46 9.17
C LEU A 740 -33.71 19.06 9.26
N ALA A 741 -34.38 19.24 8.12
CA ALA A 741 -35.66 19.97 8.03
C ALA A 741 -36.86 19.13 7.57
N GLY A 742 -36.65 18.00 6.89
CA GLY A 742 -37.71 17.10 6.44
C GLY A 742 -38.14 16.12 7.53
N MET A 743 -38.13 14.82 7.21
CA MET A 743 -38.16 13.72 8.17
C MET A 743 -36.96 12.81 7.91
N ARG A 744 -36.53 12.04 8.91
CA ARG A 744 -35.38 11.15 8.75
C ARG A 744 -35.73 9.86 8.01
N GLY A 745 -36.97 9.39 8.18
CA GLY A 745 -37.51 8.23 7.47
C GLY A 745 -37.14 6.89 8.09
N LEU A 746 -37.11 5.86 7.25
CA LEU A 746 -36.94 4.46 7.63
C LEU A 746 -35.48 4.14 8.05
N MET A 747 -35.33 3.25 9.04
CA MET A 747 -34.02 2.81 9.56
C MET A 747 -33.86 1.30 9.44
N ALA A 748 -32.64 0.86 9.11
CA ALA A 748 -32.32 -0.56 9.02
C ALA A 748 -31.82 -1.11 10.36
N LYS A 749 -32.28 -2.33 10.70
CA LYS A 749 -31.74 -3.15 11.79
C LYS A 749 -30.34 -3.68 11.41
N PRO A 750 -29.57 -4.19 12.38
CA PRO A 750 -28.29 -4.85 12.10
C PRO A 750 -28.39 -5.99 11.08
N ASP A 751 -29.53 -6.70 11.08
CA ASP A 751 -29.82 -7.80 10.14
C ASP A 751 -30.06 -7.34 8.70
N GLY A 752 -30.30 -6.05 8.48
CA GLY A 752 -30.63 -5.47 7.18
C GLY A 752 -32.13 -5.32 6.90
N SER A 753 -32.99 -5.88 7.74
CA SER A 753 -34.43 -5.60 7.71
C SER A 753 -34.73 -4.15 8.08
N ILE A 754 -35.71 -3.54 7.42
CA ILE A 754 -36.13 -2.18 7.68
C ILE A 754 -37.13 -2.18 8.84
N ILE A 755 -37.08 -1.18 9.70
CA ILE A 755 -38.07 -1.00 10.77
C ILE A 755 -39.31 -0.34 10.16
N GLU A 756 -40.47 -0.97 10.31
CA GLU A 756 -41.74 -0.47 9.76
C GLU A 756 -42.17 0.88 10.35
N THR A 757 -41.72 1.21 11.56
CA THR A 757 -41.94 2.52 12.20
C THR A 757 -40.83 3.51 11.82
N PRO A 758 -41.12 4.53 10.99
CA PRO A 758 -40.13 5.52 10.59
C PRO A 758 -39.88 6.56 11.69
N ILE A 759 -38.82 7.35 11.50
CA ILE A 759 -38.56 8.55 12.29
C ILE A 759 -39.17 9.74 11.54
N THR A 760 -40.35 10.18 12.00
CA THR A 760 -41.10 11.34 11.46
C THR A 760 -40.48 12.69 11.87
N ALA A 761 -39.80 12.72 13.02
CA ALA A 761 -39.08 13.90 13.50
C ALA A 761 -37.80 14.17 12.70
N ASN A 762 -37.31 15.41 12.78
CA ASN A 762 -36.03 15.84 12.22
C ASN A 762 -35.06 16.34 13.30
N PHE A 763 -33.84 16.69 12.91
CA PHE A 763 -32.85 17.20 13.87
C PHE A 763 -33.19 18.60 14.42
N ARG A 764 -33.96 19.42 13.68
CA ARG A 764 -34.42 20.74 14.16
C ARG A 764 -35.45 20.61 15.29
N GLU A 765 -36.42 19.72 15.14
CA GLU A 765 -37.48 19.43 16.11
C GLU A 765 -36.96 18.61 17.31
N GLY A 766 -35.93 17.79 17.08
CA GLY A 766 -35.39 16.85 18.05
C GLY A 766 -36.06 15.48 17.98
N LEU A 767 -35.33 14.44 18.40
CA LEU A 767 -35.83 13.06 18.38
C LEU A 767 -36.26 12.62 19.78
N ASN A 768 -37.35 11.85 19.86
CA ASN A 768 -37.71 11.19 21.10
C ASN A 768 -36.77 10.00 21.41
N VAL A 769 -36.84 9.47 22.64
CA VAL A 769 -35.92 8.41 23.11
C VAL A 769 -35.97 7.16 22.22
N LEU A 770 -37.16 6.75 21.77
CA LEU A 770 -37.34 5.55 20.93
C LEU A 770 -36.76 5.74 19.53
N GLN A 771 -37.04 6.88 18.89
CA GLN A 771 -36.51 7.23 17.57
C GLN A 771 -34.98 7.38 17.60
N TYR A 772 -34.45 7.98 18.66
CA TYR A 772 -33.00 8.08 18.85
C TYR A 772 -32.37 6.70 19.04
N PHE A 773 -32.99 5.82 19.85
CA PHE A 773 -32.54 4.44 20.03
C PHE A 773 -32.52 3.67 18.71
N ILE A 774 -33.59 3.74 17.91
CA ILE A 774 -33.68 3.12 16.59
C ILE A 774 -32.54 3.58 15.67
N SER A 775 -32.24 4.87 15.66
CA SER A 775 -31.12 5.45 14.91
C SER A 775 -29.75 4.87 15.28
N THR A 776 -29.55 4.44 16.53
CA THR A 776 -28.23 3.95 16.99
C THR A 776 -27.78 2.69 16.26
N HIS A 777 -28.71 1.83 15.84
CA HIS A 777 -28.40 0.58 15.14
C HIS A 777 -27.67 0.85 13.81
N GLY A 778 -28.25 1.72 12.97
CA GLY A 778 -27.66 2.10 11.69
C GLY A 778 -26.34 2.83 11.85
N ALA A 779 -26.25 3.78 12.80
CA ALA A 779 -25.02 4.52 13.05
C ALA A 779 -23.87 3.63 13.52
N ARG A 780 -24.12 2.74 14.49
CA ARG A 780 -23.11 1.81 15.01
C ARG A 780 -22.65 0.82 13.94
N LYS A 781 -23.57 0.29 13.13
CA LYS A 781 -23.23 -0.60 12.01
C LYS A 781 -22.37 0.12 10.98
N GLY A 782 -22.71 1.35 10.60
CA GLY A 782 -21.90 2.16 9.69
C GLY A 782 -20.47 2.40 10.19
N LEU A 783 -20.31 2.71 11.48
CA LEU A 783 -18.98 2.87 12.11
C LEU A 783 -18.19 1.54 12.17
N ALA A 784 -18.84 0.43 12.48
CA ALA A 784 -18.19 -0.88 12.50
C ALA A 784 -17.78 -1.34 11.09
N ASP A 785 -18.65 -1.15 10.09
CA ASP A 785 -18.41 -1.55 8.70
C ASP A 785 -17.28 -0.72 8.08
N THR A 786 -17.22 0.58 8.35
CA THR A 786 -16.12 1.43 7.87
C THR A 786 -14.77 1.02 8.46
N ALA A 787 -14.74 0.70 9.76
CA ALA A 787 -13.53 0.17 10.41
C ALA A 787 -13.07 -1.18 9.82
N LEU A 788 -14.00 -2.10 9.55
CA LEU A 788 -13.69 -3.41 8.96
C LEU A 788 -13.27 -3.30 7.48
N LYS A 789 -13.97 -2.48 6.68
CA LYS A 789 -13.69 -2.28 5.25
C LYS A 789 -12.31 -1.69 5.00
N THR A 790 -11.81 -0.86 5.91
CA THR A 790 -10.46 -0.26 5.84
C THR A 790 -9.37 -1.34 5.74
N ALA A 791 -9.49 -2.44 6.49
CA ALA A 791 -8.53 -3.54 6.43
C ALA A 791 -8.62 -4.34 5.12
N ASN A 792 -9.85 -4.54 4.61
CA ASN A 792 -10.09 -5.31 3.38
C ASN A 792 -9.61 -4.57 2.13
N SER A 793 -9.81 -3.25 2.06
CA SER A 793 -9.34 -2.42 0.95
C SER A 793 -7.82 -2.49 0.82
N GLY A 794 -7.07 -2.25 1.92
CA GLY A 794 -5.61 -2.37 1.89
C GLY A 794 -5.09 -3.78 1.56
N TYR A 795 -5.83 -4.83 1.96
CA TYR A 795 -5.50 -6.20 1.58
C TYR A 795 -5.73 -6.48 0.09
N LEU A 796 -6.79 -5.92 -0.51
CA LEU A 796 -7.05 -6.05 -1.94
C LEU A 796 -5.99 -5.32 -2.75
N THR A 797 -5.70 -4.06 -2.43
CA THR A 797 -4.64 -3.28 -3.10
C THR A 797 -3.31 -4.01 -3.06
N ARG A 798 -2.94 -4.56 -1.90
CA ARG A 798 -1.73 -5.38 -1.78
C ARG A 798 -1.73 -6.58 -2.73
N ARG A 799 -2.84 -7.32 -2.83
CA ARG A 799 -2.93 -8.48 -3.74
C ARG A 799 -2.82 -8.08 -5.21
N LEU A 800 -3.39 -6.93 -5.58
CA LEU A 800 -3.28 -6.39 -6.93
C LEU A 800 -1.82 -6.04 -7.25
N VAL A 801 -1.15 -5.31 -6.35
CA VAL A 801 0.27 -5.00 -6.47
C VAL A 801 1.12 -6.27 -6.51
N ASP A 802 0.89 -7.25 -5.62
CA ASP A 802 1.64 -8.51 -5.60
C ASP A 802 1.55 -9.28 -6.95
N VAL A 803 0.50 -9.05 -7.78
CA VAL A 803 0.33 -9.66 -9.11
C VAL A 803 0.89 -8.79 -10.24
N ALA A 804 0.76 -7.46 -10.13
CA ALA A 804 1.08 -6.53 -11.22
C ALA A 804 2.42 -5.79 -11.04
N GLN A 805 3.14 -6.00 -9.94
CA GLN A 805 4.35 -5.24 -9.58
C GLN A 805 5.44 -5.22 -10.67
N ASP A 806 5.63 -6.33 -11.39
CA ASP A 806 6.68 -6.47 -12.40
C ASP A 806 6.28 -5.92 -13.78
N LEU A 807 5.06 -5.38 -13.92
CA LEU A 807 4.53 -4.91 -15.20
C LEU A 807 4.92 -3.44 -15.44
N VAL A 808 5.85 -3.24 -16.40
CA VAL A 808 6.49 -1.97 -16.74
C VAL A 808 6.38 -1.71 -18.24
N VAL A 809 6.39 -0.43 -18.64
CA VAL A 809 6.49 -0.04 -20.06
C VAL A 809 7.93 -0.22 -20.55
N THR A 810 8.17 -1.19 -21.43
CA THR A 810 9.51 -1.58 -21.89
C THR A 810 9.83 -1.09 -23.31
N GLU A 811 8.82 -0.98 -24.17
CA GLU A 811 8.94 -0.65 -25.59
C GLU A 811 7.98 0.47 -25.98
N GLU A 812 8.24 1.15 -27.10
CA GLU A 812 7.35 2.20 -27.60
C GLU A 812 6.15 1.62 -28.34
N ASP A 813 6.39 0.74 -29.32
CA ASP A 813 5.36 0.10 -30.13
C ASP A 813 5.70 -1.37 -30.39
N CYS A 814 4.80 -2.30 -30.04
CA CYS A 814 4.94 -3.72 -30.39
C CYS A 814 4.47 -4.08 -31.81
N GLY A 815 3.93 -3.12 -32.57
CA GLY A 815 3.48 -3.30 -33.96
C GLY A 815 2.15 -4.03 -34.15
N THR A 816 1.52 -4.51 -33.07
CA THR A 816 0.30 -5.32 -33.15
C THR A 816 -0.86 -4.62 -33.86
N LEU A 817 -1.67 -5.42 -34.57
CA LEU A 817 -2.93 -5.03 -35.20
C LEU A 817 -4.15 -5.43 -34.32
N SER A 818 -3.90 -6.16 -33.25
CA SER A 818 -4.92 -6.65 -32.33
C SER A 818 -5.34 -5.55 -31.36
N GLY A 819 -6.63 -5.53 -31.04
CA GLY A 819 -7.19 -4.62 -30.05
C GLY A 819 -8.66 -4.91 -29.80
N ILE A 820 -9.26 -4.10 -28.95
CA ILE A 820 -10.63 -4.26 -28.48
C ILE A 820 -11.53 -3.20 -29.13
N VAL A 821 -12.75 -3.60 -29.47
CA VAL A 821 -13.76 -2.68 -29.98
C VAL A 821 -14.43 -2.00 -28.78
N MET A 822 -14.34 -0.68 -28.72
CA MET A 822 -15.01 0.15 -27.73
C MET A 822 -16.31 0.70 -28.29
N THR A 823 -17.37 0.59 -27.49
CA THR A 823 -18.71 1.11 -27.74
C THR A 823 -19.18 1.88 -26.49
N PRO A 824 -20.15 2.79 -26.59
CA PRO A 824 -20.80 3.33 -25.40
C PRO A 824 -21.47 2.20 -24.59
N VAL A 825 -21.57 2.38 -23.26
CA VAL A 825 -22.25 1.43 -22.38
C VAL A 825 -23.70 1.87 -22.23
N ILE A 826 -24.61 1.11 -22.83
CA ILE A 826 -26.05 1.37 -22.82
C ILE A 826 -26.69 0.39 -21.85
N GLU A 827 -27.34 0.89 -20.80
CA GLU A 827 -28.01 0.06 -19.80
C GLU A 827 -29.42 0.61 -19.56
N GLY A 828 -30.45 -0.15 -19.95
CA GLY A 828 -31.85 0.26 -19.76
C GLY A 828 -32.37 1.37 -20.68
N GLY A 829 -31.61 1.73 -21.73
CA GLY A 829 -31.99 2.77 -22.71
C GLY A 829 -31.19 4.07 -22.58
N ASP A 830 -30.53 4.29 -21.44
CA ASP A 830 -29.66 5.44 -21.21
C ASP A 830 -28.18 5.08 -21.43
N VAL A 831 -27.43 6.03 -21.99
CA VAL A 831 -25.96 5.94 -22.10
C VAL A 831 -25.37 6.28 -20.73
N LYS A 832 -24.88 5.27 -20.00
CA LYS A 832 -24.22 5.48 -18.70
C LYS A 832 -22.82 6.05 -18.85
N GLU A 833 -22.10 5.59 -19.87
CA GLU A 833 -20.73 6.02 -20.16
C GLU A 833 -20.60 6.25 -21.68
N SER A 834 -20.15 7.45 -22.03
CA SER A 834 -20.05 7.88 -23.42
C SER A 834 -18.87 7.20 -24.14
N LEU A 835 -18.93 7.11 -25.47
CA LEU A 835 -17.79 6.60 -26.25
C LEU A 835 -16.55 7.49 -26.06
N ARG A 836 -16.76 8.81 -26.02
CA ARG A 836 -15.72 9.82 -25.79
C ARG A 836 -14.91 9.53 -24.54
N GLU A 837 -15.57 9.31 -23.40
CA GLU A 837 -14.88 9.06 -22.13
C GLU A 837 -14.08 7.75 -22.16
N ARG A 838 -14.62 6.70 -22.77
CA ARG A 838 -13.95 5.38 -22.83
C ARG A 838 -12.71 5.36 -23.73
N VAL A 839 -12.74 6.16 -24.79
CA VAL A 839 -11.75 6.16 -25.87
C VAL A 839 -10.68 7.23 -25.68
N LEU A 840 -10.96 8.28 -24.91
CA LEU A 840 -10.00 9.35 -24.61
C LEU A 840 -8.68 8.81 -24.08
N GLY A 841 -7.57 9.26 -24.68
CA GLY A 841 -6.21 8.86 -24.32
C GLY A 841 -5.79 7.48 -24.82
N ARG A 842 -6.62 6.78 -25.58
CA ARG A 842 -6.25 5.50 -26.21
C ARG A 842 -5.70 5.70 -27.62
N VAL A 843 -5.04 4.65 -28.13
CA VAL A 843 -4.46 4.63 -29.47
C VAL A 843 -5.28 3.74 -30.40
N THR A 844 -5.56 4.21 -31.61
CA THR A 844 -6.31 3.49 -32.65
C THR A 844 -5.53 2.31 -33.22
N THR A 845 -6.19 1.16 -33.43
CA THR A 845 -5.56 0.00 -34.10
C THR A 845 -5.65 0.08 -35.62
N GLU A 846 -6.72 0.69 -36.13
CA GLU A 846 -7.03 0.78 -37.56
C GLU A 846 -7.45 2.20 -37.92
N ASN A 847 -7.54 2.47 -39.22
CA ASN A 847 -8.02 3.75 -39.72
C ASN A 847 -9.53 3.86 -39.46
N ILE A 848 -9.97 4.94 -38.84
CA ILE A 848 -11.40 5.24 -38.63
C ILE A 848 -11.90 5.94 -39.89
N LEU A 849 -12.93 5.39 -40.51
CA LEU A 849 -13.58 5.95 -41.69
C LEU A 849 -14.77 6.81 -41.28
N GLN A 850 -15.06 7.87 -42.05
CA GLN A 850 -16.27 8.66 -41.85
C GLN A 850 -17.51 7.83 -42.22
N PRO A 851 -18.59 7.83 -41.40
CA PRO A 851 -19.84 7.18 -41.76
C PRO A 851 -20.37 7.65 -43.12
N GLY A 852 -20.50 6.71 -44.08
CA GLY A 852 -21.00 6.98 -45.43
C GLY A 852 -19.98 7.45 -46.46
N LYS A 853 -18.69 7.62 -46.11
CA LYS A 853 -17.61 7.95 -47.06
C LYS A 853 -16.40 7.03 -46.90
N THR A 854 -15.52 7.00 -47.89
CA THR A 854 -14.23 6.29 -47.86
C THR A 854 -13.09 7.13 -47.27
N ASP A 855 -13.39 8.33 -46.77
CA ASP A 855 -12.40 9.25 -46.23
C ASP A 855 -11.93 8.79 -44.84
N ILE A 856 -10.60 8.79 -44.64
CA ILE A 856 -9.98 8.45 -43.36
C ILE A 856 -10.08 9.66 -42.44
N LEU A 857 -10.86 9.54 -41.37
CA LEU A 857 -11.02 10.56 -40.34
C LEU A 857 -9.80 10.60 -39.42
N VAL A 858 -9.43 9.41 -38.92
CA VAL A 858 -8.34 9.24 -37.96
C VAL A 858 -7.46 8.10 -38.45
N LYS A 859 -6.16 8.37 -38.60
CA LYS A 859 -5.18 7.37 -39.03
C LYS A 859 -4.95 6.33 -37.92
N ARG A 860 -4.42 5.17 -38.31
CA ARG A 860 -3.91 4.17 -37.37
C ARG A 860 -2.82 4.77 -36.48
N ASN A 861 -2.73 4.25 -35.24
CA ASN A 861 -1.71 4.61 -34.26
C ASN A 861 -1.75 6.09 -33.80
N THR A 862 -2.89 6.76 -33.95
CA THR A 862 -3.07 8.11 -33.41
C THR A 862 -3.54 8.03 -31.97
N LEU A 863 -2.92 8.82 -31.10
CA LEU A 863 -3.40 9.05 -29.75
C LEU A 863 -4.65 9.94 -29.79
N LEU A 864 -5.75 9.46 -29.21
CA LEU A 864 -7.02 10.18 -29.20
C LEU A 864 -7.02 11.21 -28.08
N ASN A 865 -6.76 12.47 -28.48
CA ASN A 865 -6.87 13.65 -27.62
C ASN A 865 -8.29 14.21 -27.66
N GLU A 866 -8.56 15.23 -26.84
CA GLU A 866 -9.88 15.87 -26.74
C GLU A 866 -10.40 16.37 -28.09
N GLN A 867 -9.56 17.01 -28.91
CA GLN A 867 -9.90 17.46 -30.27
C GLN A 867 -10.31 16.30 -31.19
N TRP A 868 -9.59 15.18 -31.12
CA TRP A 868 -9.93 13.99 -31.90
C TRP A 868 -11.24 13.37 -31.44
N CYS A 869 -11.51 13.38 -30.13
CA CYS A 869 -12.79 12.93 -29.59
C CYS A 869 -13.95 13.85 -30.02
N ASP A 870 -13.76 15.17 -30.07
CA ASP A 870 -14.78 16.10 -30.56
C ASP A 870 -15.09 15.82 -32.05
N ILE A 871 -14.07 15.62 -32.88
CA ILE A 871 -14.23 15.24 -34.31
C ILE A 871 -15.00 13.90 -34.45
N LEU A 872 -14.75 12.92 -33.56
CA LEU A 872 -15.45 11.64 -33.57
C LEU A 872 -16.93 11.78 -33.21
N GLU A 873 -17.26 12.66 -32.25
CA GLU A 873 -18.65 12.98 -31.87
C GLU A 873 -19.36 13.75 -32.99
N GLU A 874 -18.72 14.75 -33.60
CA GLU A 874 -19.27 15.52 -34.73
C GLU A 874 -19.66 14.62 -35.91
N HIS A 875 -18.87 13.58 -36.17
CA HIS A 875 -19.14 12.61 -37.22
C HIS A 875 -19.98 11.40 -36.77
N SER A 876 -20.44 11.37 -35.52
CA SER A 876 -21.30 10.31 -34.97
C SER A 876 -20.74 8.89 -35.19
N VAL A 877 -19.47 8.68 -34.83
CA VAL A 877 -18.83 7.35 -34.90
C VAL A 877 -19.22 6.54 -33.65
N ASP A 878 -19.87 5.39 -33.84
CA ASP A 878 -20.45 4.60 -32.72
C ASP A 878 -19.50 3.56 -32.11
N ASN A 879 -18.52 3.06 -32.88
CA ASN A 879 -17.58 2.06 -32.41
C ASN A 879 -16.17 2.32 -32.95
N ILE A 880 -15.17 2.05 -32.11
CA ILE A 880 -13.76 2.29 -32.44
C ILE A 880 -12.93 1.12 -31.92
N LYS A 881 -12.06 0.60 -32.77
CA LYS A 881 -11.08 -0.41 -32.36
C LYS A 881 -9.81 0.27 -31.82
N VAL A 882 -9.52 0.01 -30.55
CA VAL A 882 -8.40 0.61 -29.81
C VAL A 882 -7.43 -0.45 -29.32
N ARG A 883 -6.16 -0.07 -29.19
CA ARG A 883 -5.14 -0.94 -28.59
C ARG A 883 -5.41 -1.11 -27.10
N SER A 884 -5.03 -2.26 -26.57
CA SER A 884 -5.18 -2.60 -25.16
C SER A 884 -3.95 -3.32 -24.67
N VAL A 885 -3.67 -3.18 -23.37
CA VAL A 885 -2.57 -3.87 -22.69
C VAL A 885 -2.72 -5.39 -22.78
N VAL A 886 -3.95 -5.90 -22.79
CA VAL A 886 -4.22 -7.35 -22.88
C VAL A 886 -3.90 -7.96 -24.25
N THR A 887 -3.92 -7.16 -25.32
CA THR A 887 -3.62 -7.60 -26.70
C THR A 887 -2.23 -7.15 -27.14
N CYS A 888 -1.34 -6.85 -26.19
CA CYS A 888 0.01 -6.40 -26.48
C CYS A 888 0.91 -7.60 -26.79
N ASP A 889 1.61 -7.55 -27.93
CA ASP A 889 2.59 -8.56 -28.34
C ASP A 889 3.99 -8.38 -27.71
N ALA A 890 4.16 -7.43 -26.76
CA ALA A 890 5.44 -7.24 -26.09
C ALA A 890 5.68 -8.32 -25.02
N ASP A 891 6.83 -8.97 -25.07
CA ASP A 891 7.23 -9.95 -24.06
C ASP A 891 7.76 -9.27 -22.79
N PHE A 892 7.40 -9.78 -21.61
CA PHE A 892 7.86 -9.30 -20.30
C PHE A 892 7.66 -7.79 -20.06
N GLY A 893 6.64 -7.18 -20.66
CA GLY A 893 6.33 -5.77 -20.48
C GLY A 893 5.15 -5.32 -21.31
N VAL A 894 4.97 -4.01 -21.43
CA VAL A 894 3.90 -3.40 -22.22
C VAL A 894 4.47 -2.33 -23.13
N CYS A 895 3.91 -2.24 -24.34
CA CYS A 895 4.23 -1.18 -25.29
C CYS A 895 3.51 0.14 -24.93
N ALA A 896 4.18 1.28 -25.07
CA ALA A 896 3.60 2.60 -24.76
C ALA A 896 2.29 2.86 -25.53
N TYR A 897 2.22 2.45 -26.80
CA TYR A 897 1.04 2.63 -27.65
C TYR A 897 -0.14 1.75 -27.22
N CYS A 898 0.13 0.60 -26.62
CA CYS A 898 -0.85 -0.37 -26.17
C CYS A 898 -1.52 0.08 -24.86
N TYR A 899 -0.77 0.81 -24.05
CA TYR A 899 -1.25 1.46 -22.84
C TYR A 899 -1.99 2.76 -23.15
N GLY A 900 -1.38 3.64 -23.96
CA GLY A 900 -1.91 4.94 -24.33
C GLY A 900 -1.35 6.08 -23.48
N ARG A 901 -2.22 7.03 -23.13
CA ARG A 901 -1.88 8.26 -22.40
C ARG A 901 -1.57 7.96 -20.93
N ASP A 902 -0.51 8.57 -20.39
CA ASP A 902 -0.39 8.73 -18.95
C ASP A 902 -1.45 9.74 -18.49
N LEU A 903 -2.44 9.24 -17.75
CA LEU A 903 -3.56 10.03 -17.27
C LEU A 903 -3.12 11.16 -16.33
N ALA A 904 -1.98 11.02 -15.63
CA ALA A 904 -1.52 12.02 -14.68
C ALA A 904 -0.88 13.25 -15.32
N ARG A 905 -0.23 13.09 -16.48
CA ARG A 905 0.47 14.18 -17.18
C ARG A 905 -0.22 14.58 -18.47
N GLY A 906 -1.01 13.70 -19.05
CA GLY A 906 -1.75 13.98 -20.25
C GLY A 906 -0.93 13.89 -21.55
N HIS A 907 0.25 13.28 -21.53
CA HIS A 907 1.01 12.89 -22.72
C HIS A 907 1.04 11.35 -22.85
N LEU A 908 1.62 10.81 -23.92
CA LEU A 908 1.83 9.37 -24.06
C LEU A 908 2.69 8.84 -22.90
N VAL A 909 2.43 7.63 -22.40
CA VAL A 909 3.22 7.05 -21.30
C VAL A 909 4.70 6.93 -21.67
N ASN A 910 5.58 7.25 -20.72
CA ASN A 910 7.03 7.19 -20.95
C ASN A 910 7.55 5.76 -20.74
N LYS A 911 8.63 5.42 -21.45
CA LYS A 911 9.36 4.16 -21.24
C LYS A 911 9.95 4.12 -19.83
N GLY A 912 9.76 2.98 -19.15
CA GLY A 912 10.22 2.74 -17.78
C GLY A 912 9.17 3.04 -16.70
N GLU A 913 7.98 3.53 -17.05
CA GLU A 913 6.93 3.78 -16.06
C GLU A 913 6.31 2.47 -15.56
N ALA A 914 6.27 2.30 -14.23
CA ALA A 914 5.76 1.10 -13.56
C ALA A 914 4.22 1.12 -13.46
N ILE A 915 3.57 0.99 -14.61
CA ILE A 915 2.12 1.08 -14.77
C ILE A 915 1.36 0.02 -13.95
N GLY A 916 1.96 -1.15 -13.69
CA GLY A 916 1.33 -2.22 -12.92
C GLY A 916 1.15 -1.90 -11.42
N VAL A 917 1.94 -0.98 -10.86
CA VAL A 917 1.75 -0.49 -9.48
C VAL A 917 0.75 0.66 -9.42
N ILE A 918 0.59 1.39 -10.52
CA ILE A 918 -0.34 2.53 -10.62
C ILE A 918 -1.78 2.03 -10.85
N ALA A 919 -1.94 0.98 -11.67
CA ALA A 919 -3.21 0.29 -11.91
C ALA A 919 -3.71 -0.44 -10.66
#